data_AF-A0A8J3TTR7-F1
#
_entry.id   AF-A0A8J3TTR7-F1
#
_cell.length_a   1.000
_cell.length_b   1.000
_cell.length_c   1.000
_cell.angle_alpha   90.00
_cell.angle_beta   90.00
_cell.angle_gamma   90.00
#
_symmetry.space_group_name_H-M   'P 1'
#
loop_
_entity.id
_entity.type
_entity.pdbx_description
1 polymer ?
#
loop_
_entity_poly.entity_id
_entity_poly.type
_entity_poly.pdbx_seq_one_letter_code
_entity_poly.pdbx_strand_id
1 'polypeptide(L)'
;MTAGDQRPGASRPAVSWALRQVLDRIANGAFAPGQQLPVERDLALQLGVSRGSIREAMSALVALGLVDPRQGAGVFVTALDPEQLLSGLRLVLPIADETRRDELLEVQAVLEGAAAGLAAVRTGPEGAPILTKLAAEVAGADTPAEAADADREFHLGLSQMSGNAVLASLADALFSRATRLSVWQTMWDQGREHLLLDHDMVIAALENRDAEGARAWALTHASRTAAARRSPEPKPQVRKRRKRAKAEEAPERETPTWFRDAKLGVLIHWGLYSVPGWAPLDESLVELLTDEETRPHENDEPDPLVAHPFSEWYQNSLAIEGSPTWNYHRATYGNMPYRQFRASFATALTEWDPTEWANLFTSAGIRYAVPVAKHHDGFRMWPSAVPHRDDWTAPRDVVGEVAAAVREKGLRLGVYYSSGLDWSFANLPVRRMVDVRDSCPPGTQYAAYVDAHWRELIDRYRPDILWNDMGYPGDPAVMFRDYYAQVPDGVVTDRFWSGSYDVSTPNFARRHVIDTRPWEVARPIGVSFGWNRQEGPEHTLSGTQLVHLLLDVVSKNGNLLLGVSPDDRGRIPQIQQRSLMELGSWLAVHGEAVYGTRPWTTPESTTQDGLPVRFTVKAHTLYVHLLGPVAGETVVTGLHLPQGTEVLDLATGTPIATSNGRKGTVLNLPGAAAAPARVLRVNPVPEAG
;
A
#
# COMPACT_ATOMS: atom_id res chain seq x y z
N MET A 1 7.80 40.29 -52.55
CA MET A 1 8.35 38.95 -52.88
C MET A 1 7.43 37.91 -52.28
N THR A 2 6.98 36.95 -53.11
CA THR A 2 6.40 35.62 -52.79
C THR A 2 5.17 35.58 -51.86
N ALA A 3 4.09 34.85 -52.08
CA ALA A 3 3.75 33.70 -52.90
C ALA A 3 2.23 33.76 -53.16
N GLY A 4 1.70 33.31 -54.29
CA GLY A 4 1.42 31.88 -54.49
C GLY A 4 -0.08 31.66 -54.58
N ASP A 5 -0.63 32.01 -55.74
CA ASP A 5 -1.95 31.64 -56.23
C ASP A 5 -2.05 30.11 -56.30
N GLN A 6 -2.88 29.50 -55.45
CA GLN A 6 -3.38 28.14 -55.66
C GLN A 6 -4.84 28.03 -55.24
N ARG A 7 -5.72 28.09 -56.25
CA ARG A 7 -7.05 27.47 -56.17
C ARG A 7 -6.89 25.95 -56.02
N PRO A 8 -7.67 25.30 -55.14
CA PRO A 8 -7.47 23.90 -54.79
C PRO A 8 -7.93 22.96 -55.92
N GLY A 9 -6.99 22.21 -56.47
CA GLY A 9 -7.26 20.96 -57.17
C GLY A 9 -7.23 19.79 -56.18
N ALA A 10 -8.37 19.50 -55.55
CA ALA A 10 -8.78 18.19 -55.02
C ALA A 10 -10.13 18.37 -54.29
N SER A 11 -11.15 17.55 -54.56
CA SER A 11 -12.47 17.73 -53.92
C SER A 11 -12.46 17.42 -52.41
N ARG A 12 -11.50 16.64 -51.92
CA ARG A 12 -11.31 16.30 -50.49
C ARG A 12 -11.01 17.51 -49.59
N PRO A 13 -10.10 18.44 -49.93
CA PRO A 13 -9.83 19.63 -49.11
C PRO A 13 -11.07 20.51 -48.86
N ALA A 14 -11.95 20.67 -49.85
CA ALA A 14 -13.16 21.49 -49.71
C ALA A 14 -14.19 20.85 -48.77
N VAL A 15 -14.33 19.52 -48.80
CA VAL A 15 -15.21 18.75 -47.90
C VAL A 15 -14.70 18.82 -46.47
N SER A 16 -13.40 18.54 -46.25
CA SER A 16 -12.78 18.62 -44.92
C SER A 16 -12.77 20.04 -44.34
N TRP A 17 -12.71 21.06 -45.20
CA TRP A 17 -12.82 22.45 -44.77
C TRP A 17 -14.27 22.80 -44.40
N ALA A 18 -15.24 22.44 -45.24
CA ALA A 18 -16.67 22.66 -44.95
C ALA A 18 -17.11 21.95 -43.67
N LEU A 19 -16.69 20.70 -43.47
CA LEU A 19 -16.92 19.95 -42.24
C LEU A 19 -16.41 20.71 -41.01
N ARG A 20 -15.15 21.17 -41.04
CA ARG A 20 -14.55 21.94 -39.95
C ARG A 20 -15.30 23.25 -39.67
N GLN A 21 -15.70 23.98 -40.71
CA GLN A 21 -16.44 25.24 -40.52
C GLN A 21 -17.82 25.03 -39.88
N VAL A 22 -18.51 23.94 -40.22
CA VAL A 22 -19.79 23.60 -39.57
C VAL A 22 -19.55 23.16 -38.12
N LEU A 23 -18.52 22.35 -37.87
CA LEU A 23 -18.12 21.96 -36.51
C LEU A 23 -17.76 23.17 -35.64
N ASP A 24 -16.96 24.11 -36.15
CA ASP A 24 -16.59 25.33 -35.41
C ASP A 24 -17.83 26.17 -35.05
N ARG A 25 -18.83 26.22 -35.93
CA ARG A 25 -20.08 26.94 -35.65
C ARG A 25 -20.94 26.23 -34.61
N ILE A 26 -20.95 24.89 -34.59
CA ILE A 26 -21.61 24.13 -33.52
C ILE A 26 -20.87 24.31 -32.20
N ALA A 27 -19.54 24.15 -32.19
CA ALA A 27 -18.70 24.26 -31.00
C ALA A 27 -18.75 25.65 -30.34
N ASN A 28 -18.82 26.71 -31.15
CA ASN A 28 -18.94 28.09 -30.66
C ASN A 28 -20.40 28.51 -30.39
N GLY A 29 -21.37 27.59 -30.44
CA GLY A 29 -22.77 27.84 -30.11
C GLY A 29 -23.56 28.65 -31.14
N ALA A 30 -23.02 28.88 -32.34
CA ALA A 30 -23.74 29.53 -33.44
C ALA A 30 -24.88 28.65 -33.98
N PHE A 31 -24.78 27.33 -33.79
CA PHE A 31 -25.89 26.40 -33.93
C PHE A 31 -26.07 25.62 -32.61
N ALA A 32 -27.17 25.90 -31.91
CA ALA A 32 -27.46 25.28 -30.61
C ALA A 32 -28.00 23.84 -30.76
N PRO A 33 -27.85 22.99 -29.73
CA PRO A 33 -28.55 21.70 -29.63
C PRO A 33 -30.04 21.80 -29.98
N GLY A 34 -30.52 20.92 -30.88
CA GLY A 34 -31.91 20.90 -31.34
C GLY A 34 -32.29 21.98 -32.37
N GLN A 35 -31.36 22.87 -32.75
CA GLN A 35 -31.58 23.87 -33.79
C GLN A 35 -31.49 23.26 -35.19
N GLN A 36 -32.39 23.69 -36.09
CA GLN A 36 -32.32 23.33 -37.50
C GLN A 36 -31.16 24.05 -38.19
N LEU A 37 -30.31 23.30 -38.88
CA LEU A 37 -29.26 23.84 -39.72
C LEU A 37 -29.84 24.44 -41.01
N PRO A 38 -29.22 25.51 -41.55
CA PRO A 38 -29.59 26.05 -42.86
C PRO A 38 -29.57 24.96 -43.93
N VAL A 39 -30.48 25.05 -44.90
CA VAL A 39 -30.54 24.09 -46.01
C VAL A 39 -29.23 24.10 -46.81
N GLU A 40 -28.86 22.95 -47.40
CA GLU A 40 -27.56 22.72 -48.06
C GLU A 40 -27.13 23.86 -49.00
N ARG A 41 -28.11 24.43 -49.73
CA ARG A 41 -27.90 25.56 -50.64
C ARG A 41 -27.34 26.79 -49.94
N ASP A 42 -27.91 27.15 -48.81
CA ASP A 42 -27.58 28.39 -48.10
C ASP A 42 -26.27 28.23 -47.34
N LEU A 43 -26.05 27.04 -46.76
CA LEU A 43 -24.76 26.69 -46.15
C LEU A 43 -23.62 26.75 -47.18
N ALA A 44 -23.83 26.25 -48.40
CA ALA A 44 -22.84 26.28 -49.47
C ALA A 44 -22.48 27.72 -49.89
N LEU A 45 -23.49 28.60 -49.97
CA LEU A 45 -23.29 30.02 -50.26
C LEU A 45 -22.54 30.73 -49.14
N GLN A 46 -22.92 30.51 -47.88
CA GLN A 46 -22.28 31.13 -46.72
C GLN A 46 -20.81 30.73 -46.57
N LEU A 47 -20.48 29.49 -46.93
CA LEU A 47 -19.14 28.93 -46.80
C LEU A 47 -18.31 29.06 -48.09
N GLY A 48 -18.88 29.56 -49.19
CA GLY A 48 -18.15 29.75 -50.45
C GLY A 48 -17.68 28.44 -51.09
N VAL A 49 -18.41 27.34 -50.88
CA VAL A 49 -18.07 25.99 -51.40
C VAL A 49 -19.20 25.43 -52.26
N SER A 50 -18.92 24.33 -52.97
CA SER A 50 -19.94 23.66 -53.79
C SER A 50 -21.01 22.98 -52.92
N ARG A 51 -22.25 22.87 -53.43
CA ARG A 51 -23.31 22.11 -52.74
C ARG A 51 -22.97 20.64 -52.55
N GLY A 52 -22.21 20.04 -53.47
CA GLY A 52 -21.71 18.67 -53.33
C GLY A 52 -20.79 18.52 -52.12
N SER A 53 -19.90 19.50 -51.89
CA SER A 53 -19.01 19.50 -50.73
C SER A 53 -19.75 19.65 -49.41
N ILE A 54 -20.80 20.47 -49.35
CA ILE A 54 -21.69 20.55 -48.17
C ILE A 54 -22.43 19.25 -47.96
N ARG A 55 -23.00 18.64 -49.00
CA ARG A 55 -23.73 17.38 -48.86
C ARG A 55 -22.84 16.26 -48.32
N GLU A 56 -21.61 16.15 -48.80
CA GLU A 56 -20.64 15.18 -48.28
C GLU A 56 -20.25 15.49 -46.82
N ALA A 57 -20.02 16.76 -46.49
CA ALA A 57 -19.74 17.17 -45.11
C ALA A 57 -20.93 16.89 -44.17
N MET A 58 -22.16 17.17 -44.60
CA MET A 58 -23.39 16.88 -43.85
C MET A 58 -23.59 15.37 -43.69
N SER A 59 -23.33 14.58 -44.74
CA SER A 59 -23.39 13.11 -44.66
C SER A 59 -22.38 12.56 -43.66
N ALA A 60 -21.18 13.16 -43.58
CA ALA A 60 -20.19 12.81 -42.57
C ALA A 60 -20.63 13.20 -41.15
N LEU A 61 -21.23 14.38 -40.96
CA LEU A 61 -21.78 14.81 -39.66
C LEU A 61 -22.94 13.92 -39.19
N VAL A 62 -23.80 13.47 -40.12
CA VAL A 62 -24.86 12.49 -39.84
C VAL A 62 -24.25 11.16 -39.42
N ALA A 63 -23.23 10.68 -40.15
CA ALA A 63 -22.54 9.43 -39.81
C ALA A 63 -21.82 9.50 -38.45
N LEU A 64 -21.38 10.69 -38.02
CA LEU A 64 -20.77 10.95 -36.71
C LEU A 64 -21.81 11.21 -35.60
N GLY A 65 -23.11 11.22 -35.90
CA GLY A 65 -24.17 11.47 -34.91
C GLY A 65 -24.25 12.90 -34.39
N LEU A 66 -23.58 13.85 -35.05
CA LEU A 66 -23.56 15.27 -34.65
C LEU A 66 -24.78 16.05 -35.14
N VAL A 67 -25.46 15.52 -36.16
CA VAL A 67 -26.69 16.10 -36.71
C VAL A 67 -27.69 14.99 -37.08
N ASP A 68 -28.98 15.27 -36.90
CA ASP A 68 -30.10 14.35 -37.09
C ASP A 68 -30.99 14.82 -38.27
N PRO A 69 -31.05 14.07 -39.38
CA PRO A 69 -31.92 14.39 -40.50
C PRO A 69 -33.35 13.92 -40.23
N ARG A 70 -34.29 14.87 -40.15
CA ARG A 70 -35.71 14.57 -39.94
C ARG A 70 -36.49 14.71 -41.25
N GLN A 71 -37.20 13.65 -41.62
CA GLN A 71 -37.92 13.57 -42.88
C GLN A 71 -38.90 14.76 -43.02
N GLY A 72 -38.72 15.57 -44.08
CA GLY A 72 -39.57 16.73 -44.37
C GLY A 72 -39.34 17.97 -43.49
N ALA A 73 -38.54 17.87 -42.43
CA ALA A 73 -38.32 18.95 -41.46
C ALA A 73 -36.89 19.53 -41.50
N GLY A 74 -35.95 18.90 -42.20
CA GLY A 74 -34.57 19.38 -42.34
C GLY A 74 -33.59 18.66 -41.41
N VAL A 75 -32.38 19.22 -41.25
CA VAL A 75 -31.30 18.60 -40.45
C VAL A 75 -31.11 19.41 -39.18
N PHE A 76 -31.03 18.75 -38.02
CA PHE A 76 -30.96 19.37 -36.70
C PHE A 76 -29.66 19.03 -36.00
N VAL A 77 -29.08 19.95 -35.22
CA VAL A 77 -27.94 19.63 -34.35
C VAL A 77 -28.39 18.69 -33.23
N THR A 78 -27.67 17.61 -32.97
CA THR A 78 -28.01 16.69 -31.88
C THR A 78 -27.74 17.35 -30.52
N ALA A 79 -28.29 16.78 -29.45
CA ALA A 79 -27.98 17.22 -28.10
C ALA A 79 -26.54 16.91 -27.66
N LEU A 80 -25.74 16.30 -28.56
CA LEU A 80 -24.42 15.75 -28.25
C LEU A 80 -24.51 14.79 -27.06
N ASP A 81 -25.58 14.00 -27.02
CA ASP A 81 -25.80 12.98 -26.00
C ASP A 81 -24.63 11.98 -26.07
N PRO A 82 -23.89 11.75 -24.97
CA PRO A 82 -22.77 10.82 -24.94
C PRO A 82 -23.13 9.43 -25.48
N GLU A 83 -24.37 8.96 -25.27
CA GLU A 83 -24.81 7.66 -25.77
C GLU A 83 -24.91 7.62 -27.31
N GLN A 84 -25.39 8.71 -27.91
CA GLN A 84 -25.51 8.82 -29.38
C GLN A 84 -24.13 9.00 -30.03
N LEU A 85 -23.25 9.80 -29.43
CA LEU A 85 -21.90 10.06 -29.95
C LEU A 85 -20.99 8.84 -29.91
N LEU A 86 -21.13 7.99 -28.88
CA LEU A 86 -20.27 6.83 -28.67
C LEU A 86 -20.86 5.54 -29.27
N SER A 87 -22.07 5.61 -29.84
CA SER A 87 -22.75 4.47 -30.49
C SER A 87 -21.91 3.80 -31.59
N GLY A 88 -21.11 4.58 -32.34
CA GLY A 88 -20.20 4.05 -33.35
C GLY A 88 -19.07 3.20 -32.78
N LEU A 89 -18.55 3.55 -31.59
CA LEU A 89 -17.51 2.78 -30.91
C LEU A 89 -18.03 1.41 -30.48
N ARG A 90 -19.29 1.32 -30.02
CA ARG A 90 -19.95 0.05 -29.66
C ARG A 90 -19.97 -0.97 -30.79
N LEU A 91 -20.08 -0.50 -32.03
CA LEU A 91 -20.12 -1.35 -33.22
C LEU A 91 -18.73 -1.77 -33.70
N VAL A 92 -17.74 -0.89 -33.55
CA VAL A 92 -16.39 -1.10 -34.12
C VAL A 92 -15.45 -1.82 -33.15
N LEU A 93 -15.51 -1.53 -31.85
CA LEU A 93 -14.60 -2.10 -30.86
C LEU A 93 -14.66 -3.63 -30.73
N PRO A 94 -15.82 -4.31 -30.85
CA PRO A 94 -15.86 -5.78 -30.86
C PRO A 94 -15.09 -6.42 -32.04
N ILE A 95 -14.88 -5.66 -33.13
CA ILE A 95 -14.18 -6.09 -34.34
C ILE A 95 -12.65 -5.90 -34.21
N ALA A 96 -12.17 -5.26 -33.14
CA ALA A 96 -10.75 -5.09 -32.88
C ALA A 96 -10.04 -6.45 -32.75
N ASP A 97 -8.82 -6.52 -33.29
CA ASP A 97 -7.94 -7.69 -33.16
C ASP A 97 -7.54 -7.96 -31.70
N GLU A 98 -6.96 -9.14 -31.44
CA GLU A 98 -6.69 -9.59 -30.08
C GLU A 98 -5.77 -8.64 -29.30
N THR A 99 -4.75 -8.08 -29.95
CA THR A 99 -3.80 -7.12 -29.37
C THR A 99 -4.50 -5.86 -28.89
N ARG A 100 -5.38 -5.27 -29.72
CA ARG A 100 -6.10 -4.04 -29.36
C ARG A 100 -7.13 -4.25 -28.25
N ARG A 101 -7.68 -5.46 -28.10
CA ARG A 101 -8.62 -5.75 -27.00
C ARG A 101 -7.94 -5.73 -25.63
N ASP A 102 -6.65 -6.02 -25.56
CA ASP A 102 -5.88 -5.93 -24.32
C ASP A 102 -5.63 -4.48 -23.92
N GLU A 103 -5.26 -3.62 -24.88
CA GLU A 103 -5.15 -2.17 -24.67
C GLU A 103 -6.50 -1.56 -24.24
N LEU A 104 -7.62 -2.07 -24.79
CA LEU A 104 -8.96 -1.64 -24.38
C LEU A 104 -9.32 -2.06 -22.95
N LEU A 105 -8.84 -3.22 -22.47
CA LEU A 105 -9.00 -3.64 -21.08
C LEU A 105 -8.22 -2.75 -20.11
N GLU A 106 -7.04 -2.27 -20.52
CA GLU A 106 -6.26 -1.31 -19.73
C GLU A 106 -6.98 0.04 -19.60
N VAL A 107 -7.56 0.55 -20.71
CA VAL A 107 -8.39 1.75 -20.68
C VAL A 107 -9.65 1.54 -19.83
N GLN A 108 -10.27 0.37 -19.93
CA GLN A 108 -11.44 0.01 -19.14
C GLN A 108 -11.13 0.02 -17.63
N ALA A 109 -9.97 -0.52 -17.21
CA ALA A 109 -9.53 -0.51 -15.82
C ALA A 109 -9.46 0.90 -15.24
N VAL A 110 -8.90 1.85 -15.99
CA VAL A 110 -8.78 3.25 -15.58
C VAL A 110 -10.15 3.90 -15.41
N LEU A 111 -11.06 3.66 -16.35
CA LEU A 111 -12.41 4.21 -16.32
C LEU A 111 -13.25 3.58 -15.19
N GLU A 112 -13.12 2.27 -14.96
CA GLU A 112 -13.74 1.56 -13.85
C GLU A 112 -13.28 2.07 -12.49
N GLY A 113 -11.97 2.24 -12.30
CA GLY A 113 -11.42 2.80 -11.07
C GLY A 113 -11.99 4.20 -10.80
N ALA A 114 -11.94 5.08 -11.80
CA ALA A 114 -12.50 6.42 -11.70
C ALA A 114 -14.01 6.41 -11.38
N ALA A 115 -14.76 5.51 -12.01
CA ALA A 115 -16.18 5.33 -11.77
C ALA A 115 -16.46 4.85 -10.34
N ALA A 116 -15.71 3.86 -9.85
CA ALA A 116 -15.86 3.29 -8.52
C ALA A 116 -15.60 4.33 -7.42
N GLY A 117 -14.52 5.11 -7.54
CA GLY A 117 -14.23 6.18 -6.59
C GLY A 117 -15.28 7.29 -6.60
N LEU A 118 -15.78 7.68 -7.78
CA LEU A 118 -16.87 8.65 -7.88
C LEU A 118 -18.18 8.09 -7.28
N ALA A 119 -18.46 6.81 -7.49
CA ALA A 119 -19.63 6.14 -6.94
C ALA A 119 -19.58 6.06 -5.41
N ALA A 120 -18.41 5.78 -4.82
CA ALA A 120 -18.22 5.77 -3.36
C ALA A 120 -18.51 7.13 -2.72
N VAL A 121 -18.10 8.23 -3.37
CA VAL A 121 -18.35 9.58 -2.87
C VAL A 121 -19.80 10.01 -3.08
N ARG A 122 -20.32 9.84 -4.30
CA ARG A 122 -21.59 10.43 -4.73
C ARG A 122 -22.80 9.61 -4.32
N THR A 123 -22.72 8.28 -4.46
CA THR A 123 -23.82 7.36 -4.13
C THR A 123 -23.58 6.71 -2.76
N GLY A 124 -22.35 6.25 -2.50
CA GLY A 124 -21.94 5.70 -1.22
C GLY A 124 -22.82 4.52 -0.74
N PRO A 125 -23.22 4.48 0.55
CA PRO A 125 -23.96 3.35 1.13
C PRO A 125 -25.30 3.06 0.44
N GLU A 126 -25.93 4.04 -0.20
CA GLU A 126 -27.22 3.86 -0.86
C GLU A 126 -27.13 2.97 -2.12
N GLY A 127 -25.94 2.90 -2.74
CA GLY A 127 -25.68 2.09 -3.92
C GLY A 127 -25.29 0.64 -3.61
N ALA A 128 -24.78 0.39 -2.40
CA ALA A 128 -24.25 -0.91 -2.00
C ALA A 128 -25.27 -2.06 -2.09
N PRO A 129 -26.56 -1.91 -1.68
CA PRO A 129 -27.54 -2.97 -1.83
C PRO A 129 -27.80 -3.37 -3.29
N ILE A 130 -27.74 -2.40 -4.21
CA ILE A 130 -27.94 -2.63 -5.64
C ILE A 130 -26.76 -3.42 -6.21
N LEU A 131 -25.52 -3.01 -5.90
CA LEU A 131 -24.33 -3.75 -6.33
C LEU A 131 -24.22 -5.12 -5.68
N THR A 132 -24.63 -5.27 -4.41
CA THR A 132 -24.69 -6.57 -3.73
C THR A 132 -25.61 -7.53 -4.45
N LYS A 133 -26.77 -7.05 -4.91
CA LYS A 133 -27.69 -7.86 -5.71
C LYS A 133 -27.05 -8.28 -7.03
N LEU A 134 -26.41 -7.36 -7.75
CA LEU A 134 -25.75 -7.65 -9.02
C LEU A 134 -24.58 -8.64 -8.83
N ALA A 135 -23.76 -8.47 -7.79
CA ALA A 135 -22.68 -9.40 -7.46
C ALA A 135 -23.20 -10.81 -7.11
N ALA A 136 -24.35 -10.91 -6.44
CA ALA A 136 -25.01 -12.18 -6.18
C ALA A 136 -25.49 -12.87 -7.47
N GLU A 137 -25.92 -12.11 -8.49
CA GLU A 137 -26.26 -12.64 -9.81
C GLU A 137 -25.01 -13.18 -10.54
N VAL A 138 -23.85 -12.52 -10.40
CA VAL A 138 -22.57 -13.04 -10.90
C VAL A 138 -22.19 -14.35 -10.20
N ALA A 139 -22.25 -14.37 -8.87
CA ALA A 139 -21.88 -15.54 -8.07
C ALA A 139 -22.83 -16.73 -8.30
N GLY A 140 -24.09 -16.46 -8.60
CA GLY A 140 -25.15 -17.44 -8.85
C GLY A 140 -25.20 -17.99 -10.27
N ALA A 141 -24.38 -17.49 -11.20
CA ALA A 141 -24.37 -17.95 -12.58
C ALA A 141 -23.86 -19.40 -12.73
N ASP A 142 -24.54 -20.18 -13.58
CA ASP A 142 -24.26 -21.59 -13.83
C ASP A 142 -23.37 -21.81 -15.06
N THR A 143 -23.20 -20.78 -15.91
CA THR A 143 -22.33 -20.82 -17.09
C THR A 143 -21.42 -19.58 -17.22
N PRO A 144 -20.25 -19.69 -17.89
CA PRO A 144 -19.38 -18.54 -18.15
C PRO A 144 -20.07 -17.40 -18.89
N ALA A 145 -21.05 -17.74 -19.74
CA ALA A 145 -21.82 -16.75 -20.48
C ALA A 145 -22.78 -15.97 -19.58
N GLU A 146 -23.48 -16.67 -18.68
CA GLU A 146 -24.34 -16.03 -17.68
C GLU A 146 -23.54 -15.16 -16.72
N ALA A 147 -22.38 -15.62 -16.25
CA ALA A 147 -21.53 -14.83 -15.37
C ALA A 147 -21.00 -13.59 -16.08
N ALA A 148 -20.53 -13.72 -17.33
CA ALA A 148 -20.06 -12.58 -18.12
C ALA A 148 -21.14 -11.53 -18.35
N ASP A 149 -22.39 -11.96 -18.56
CA ASP A 149 -23.52 -11.04 -18.72
C ASP A 149 -23.85 -10.34 -17.40
N ALA A 150 -23.95 -11.08 -16.29
CA ALA A 150 -24.24 -10.52 -14.96
C ALA A 150 -23.13 -9.56 -14.48
N ASP A 151 -21.88 -9.91 -14.73
CA ASP A 151 -20.74 -9.12 -14.29
C ASP A 151 -20.54 -7.86 -15.15
N ARG A 152 -20.96 -7.89 -16.43
CA ARG A 152 -21.10 -6.65 -17.21
C ARG A 152 -22.11 -5.71 -16.55
N GLU A 153 -23.26 -6.21 -16.13
CA GLU A 153 -24.30 -5.40 -15.50
C GLU A 153 -23.86 -4.85 -14.13
N PHE A 154 -23.07 -5.60 -13.35
CA PHE A 154 -22.43 -5.11 -12.12
C PHE A 154 -21.61 -3.84 -12.38
N HIS A 155 -20.69 -3.89 -13.35
CA HIS A 155 -19.78 -2.79 -13.63
C HIS A 155 -20.45 -1.59 -14.32
N LEU A 156 -21.51 -1.83 -15.10
CA LEU A 156 -22.35 -0.75 -15.63
C LEU A 156 -23.16 -0.08 -14.53
N GLY A 157 -23.72 -0.85 -13.60
CA GLY A 157 -24.39 -0.32 -12.41
C GLY A 157 -23.46 0.57 -11.60
N LEU A 158 -22.23 0.11 -11.35
CA LEU A 158 -21.18 0.89 -10.68
C LEU A 158 -20.86 2.18 -11.44
N SER A 159 -20.73 2.10 -12.78
CA SER A 159 -20.46 3.26 -13.63
C SER A 159 -21.57 4.30 -13.62
N GLN A 160 -22.83 3.87 -13.58
CA GLN A 160 -23.99 4.77 -13.45
C GLN A 160 -24.02 5.46 -12.08
N MET A 161 -23.68 4.73 -11.01
CA MET A 161 -23.58 5.28 -9.65
C MET A 161 -22.49 6.34 -9.50
N SER A 162 -21.56 6.46 -10.46
CA SER A 162 -20.61 7.58 -10.51
C SER A 162 -21.29 8.94 -10.74
N GLY A 163 -22.53 8.98 -11.21
CA GLY A 163 -23.24 10.21 -11.57
C GLY A 163 -22.57 10.99 -12.72
N ASN A 164 -21.71 10.35 -13.51
CA ASN A 164 -21.07 10.94 -14.68
C ASN A 164 -21.56 10.22 -15.95
N ALA A 165 -22.51 10.85 -16.66
CA ALA A 165 -23.14 10.26 -17.84
C ALA A 165 -22.15 9.94 -18.96
N VAL A 166 -21.11 10.79 -19.16
CA VAL A 166 -20.08 10.54 -20.18
C VAL A 166 -19.24 9.32 -19.82
N LEU A 167 -18.85 9.20 -18.55
CA LEU A 167 -18.09 8.06 -18.05
C LEU A 167 -18.89 6.77 -18.15
N ALA A 168 -20.18 6.80 -17.80
CA ALA A 168 -21.08 5.66 -17.92
C ALA A 168 -21.27 5.22 -19.38
N SER A 169 -21.44 6.17 -20.32
CA SER A 169 -21.53 5.84 -21.75
C SER A 169 -20.22 5.32 -22.34
N LEU A 170 -19.06 5.82 -21.88
CA LEU A 170 -17.75 5.30 -22.28
C LEU A 170 -17.52 3.87 -21.75
N ALA A 171 -17.88 3.61 -20.49
CA ALA A 171 -17.88 2.27 -19.93
C ALA A 171 -18.79 1.35 -20.77
N ASP A 172 -20.06 1.68 -20.98
CA ASP A 172 -20.94 0.83 -21.79
C ASP A 172 -20.45 0.62 -23.24
N ALA A 173 -19.72 1.59 -23.81
CA ALA A 173 -19.10 1.42 -25.11
C ALA A 173 -17.92 0.44 -25.12
N LEU A 174 -17.13 0.40 -24.05
CA LEU A 174 -15.89 -0.38 -23.94
C LEU A 174 -16.11 -1.78 -23.35
N PHE A 175 -17.15 -1.95 -22.54
CA PHE A 175 -17.51 -3.22 -21.87
C PHE A 175 -18.19 -4.21 -22.84
N SER A 176 -17.39 -4.74 -23.76
CA SER A 176 -17.90 -5.69 -24.75
C SER A 176 -18.19 -7.04 -24.10
N ARG A 177 -19.38 -7.60 -24.41
CA ARG A 177 -19.79 -8.94 -23.98
C ARG A 177 -18.77 -10.02 -24.41
N ALA A 178 -18.20 -9.87 -25.61
CA ALA A 178 -17.20 -10.81 -26.13
C ALA A 178 -15.94 -10.84 -25.25
N THR A 179 -15.50 -9.68 -24.76
CA THR A 179 -14.34 -9.57 -23.86
C THR A 179 -14.63 -10.21 -22.51
N ARG A 180 -15.78 -9.93 -21.88
CA ARG A 180 -16.14 -10.54 -20.59
C ARG A 180 -16.35 -12.05 -20.71
N LEU A 181 -16.97 -12.53 -21.78
CA LEU A 181 -17.13 -13.97 -22.01
C LEU A 181 -15.78 -14.68 -22.08
N SER A 182 -14.81 -14.10 -22.79
CA SER A 182 -13.44 -14.64 -22.88
C SER A 182 -12.78 -14.72 -21.49
N VAL A 183 -12.88 -13.66 -20.68
CA VAL A 183 -12.37 -13.65 -19.29
C VAL A 183 -13.04 -14.73 -18.44
N TRP A 184 -14.37 -14.80 -18.46
CA TRP A 184 -15.12 -15.74 -17.64
C TRP A 184 -14.96 -17.19 -18.08
N GLN A 185 -14.70 -17.44 -19.37
CA GLN A 185 -14.34 -18.78 -19.86
C GLN A 185 -13.01 -19.24 -19.27
N THR A 186 -12.01 -18.36 -19.23
CA THR A 186 -10.72 -18.68 -18.59
C THR A 186 -10.89 -18.86 -17.08
N MET A 187 -11.55 -17.91 -16.42
CA MET A 187 -11.63 -17.87 -14.96
C MET A 187 -12.60 -18.88 -14.36
N TRP A 188 -13.47 -19.48 -15.19
CA TRP A 188 -14.53 -20.40 -14.74
C TRP A 188 -14.02 -21.47 -13.78
N ASP A 189 -12.90 -22.09 -14.15
CA ASP A 189 -12.27 -23.19 -13.40
C ASP A 189 -10.91 -22.79 -12.80
N GLN A 190 -10.42 -21.57 -13.06
CA GLN A 190 -9.07 -21.11 -12.69
C GLN A 190 -9.02 -20.15 -11.48
N GLY A 191 -10.16 -19.91 -10.83
CA GLY A 191 -10.20 -19.11 -9.60
C GLY A 191 -11.12 -17.89 -9.65
N ARG A 192 -12.29 -18.03 -10.29
CA ARG A 192 -13.36 -17.01 -10.28
C ARG A 192 -13.73 -16.49 -8.90
N GLU A 193 -13.42 -17.23 -7.82
CA GLU A 193 -13.64 -16.75 -6.45
C GLU A 193 -12.92 -15.42 -6.16
N HIS A 194 -11.76 -15.17 -6.77
CA HIS A 194 -11.04 -13.91 -6.60
C HIS A 194 -11.76 -12.73 -7.27
N LEU A 195 -12.38 -12.96 -8.43
CA LEU A 195 -13.17 -11.92 -9.10
C LEU A 195 -14.42 -11.56 -8.31
N LEU A 196 -15.05 -12.55 -7.67
CA LEU A 196 -16.19 -12.35 -6.78
C LEU A 196 -15.79 -11.61 -5.50
N LEU A 197 -14.65 -11.97 -4.91
CA LEU A 197 -14.09 -11.25 -3.75
C LEU A 197 -13.84 -9.77 -4.08
N ASP A 198 -13.32 -9.48 -5.28
CA ASP A 198 -13.09 -8.09 -5.67
C ASP A 198 -14.38 -7.29 -5.77
N HIS A 199 -15.48 -7.89 -6.24
CA HIS A 199 -16.79 -7.25 -6.23
C HIS A 199 -17.22 -6.92 -4.80
N ASP A 200 -17.06 -7.86 -3.86
CA ASP A 200 -17.38 -7.66 -2.45
C ASP A 200 -16.54 -6.52 -1.84
N MET A 201 -15.26 -6.42 -2.19
CA MET A 201 -14.39 -5.34 -1.71
C MET A 201 -14.75 -3.96 -2.29
N VAL A 202 -15.17 -3.90 -3.56
CA VAL A 202 -15.69 -2.65 -4.16
C VAL A 202 -16.99 -2.22 -3.46
N ILE A 203 -17.87 -3.16 -3.15
CA ILE A 203 -19.12 -2.89 -2.41
C ILE A 203 -18.79 -2.36 -1.02
N ALA A 204 -17.90 -3.03 -0.28
CA ALA A 204 -17.49 -2.60 1.06
C ALA A 204 -16.85 -1.21 1.06
N ALA A 205 -16.04 -0.88 0.05
CA ALA A 205 -15.51 0.47 -0.11
C ALA A 205 -16.61 1.51 -0.37
N LEU A 206 -17.64 1.15 -1.15
CA LEU A 206 -18.82 2.00 -1.37
C LEU A 206 -19.59 2.26 -0.07
N GLU A 207 -19.82 1.22 0.74
CA GLU A 207 -20.49 1.32 2.04
C GLU A 207 -19.76 2.25 3.00
N ASN A 208 -18.42 2.25 2.94
CA ASN A 208 -17.59 3.08 3.81
C ASN A 208 -17.29 4.47 3.24
N ARG A 209 -17.84 4.82 2.06
CA ARG A 209 -17.49 6.05 1.30
C ARG A 209 -15.99 6.19 1.05
N ASP A 210 -15.28 5.06 0.94
CA ASP A 210 -13.85 5.00 0.69
C ASP A 210 -13.59 5.09 -0.82
N ALA A 211 -13.36 6.32 -1.29
CA ALA A 211 -13.13 6.60 -2.70
C ALA A 211 -11.82 6.00 -3.23
N GLU A 212 -10.79 5.95 -2.38
CA GLU A 212 -9.46 5.42 -2.68
C GLU A 212 -9.51 3.89 -2.72
N GLY A 213 -10.11 3.26 -1.71
CA GLY A 213 -10.32 1.82 -1.67
C GLY A 213 -11.19 1.33 -2.83
N ALA A 214 -12.27 2.04 -3.18
CA ALA A 214 -13.13 1.67 -4.30
C ALA A 214 -12.37 1.72 -5.64
N ARG A 215 -11.51 2.72 -5.85
CA ARG A 215 -10.60 2.81 -7.02
C ARG A 215 -9.63 1.63 -7.06
N ALA A 216 -8.97 1.37 -5.94
CA ALA A 216 -7.94 0.33 -5.83
C ALA A 216 -8.51 -1.06 -6.11
N TRP A 217 -9.68 -1.39 -5.56
CA TRP A 217 -10.31 -2.70 -5.77
C TRP A 217 -10.85 -2.88 -7.18
N ALA A 218 -11.41 -1.83 -7.79
CA ALA A 218 -11.82 -1.88 -9.20
C ALA A 218 -10.62 -2.06 -10.15
N LEU A 219 -9.51 -1.37 -9.91
CA LEU A 219 -8.27 -1.55 -10.68
C LEU A 219 -7.66 -2.95 -10.49
N THR A 220 -7.75 -3.49 -9.27
CA THR A 220 -7.28 -4.85 -8.95
C THR A 220 -8.13 -5.89 -9.69
N HIS A 221 -9.46 -5.74 -9.67
CA HIS A 221 -10.38 -6.59 -10.43
C HIS A 221 -10.03 -6.58 -11.91
N ALA A 222 -9.90 -5.39 -12.51
CA ALA A 222 -9.59 -5.24 -13.92
C ALA A 222 -8.22 -5.86 -14.29
N SER A 223 -7.20 -5.64 -13.47
CA SER A 223 -5.87 -6.26 -13.64
C SER A 223 -5.91 -7.78 -13.66
N ARG A 224 -6.69 -8.40 -12.76
CA ARG A 224 -6.87 -9.86 -12.75
C ARG A 224 -7.61 -10.37 -13.98
N THR A 225 -8.62 -9.64 -14.45
CA THR A 225 -9.33 -10.01 -15.68
C THR A 225 -8.44 -9.92 -16.92
N ALA A 226 -7.54 -8.95 -16.98
CA ALA A 226 -6.54 -8.82 -18.04
C ALA A 226 -5.50 -9.95 -18.00
N ALA A 227 -4.97 -10.26 -16.81
CA ALA A 227 -3.98 -11.33 -16.61
C ALA A 227 -4.54 -12.73 -16.96
N ALA A 228 -5.82 -12.98 -16.64
CA ALA A 228 -6.52 -14.20 -17.02
C ALA A 228 -6.43 -14.44 -18.53
N ARG A 229 -6.74 -13.39 -19.30
CA ARG A 229 -6.84 -13.48 -20.75
C ARG A 229 -5.48 -13.68 -21.43
N ARG A 230 -4.40 -13.15 -20.84
CA ARG A 230 -3.03 -13.28 -21.36
C ARG A 230 -2.37 -14.63 -21.06
N SER A 231 -2.97 -15.45 -20.20
CA SER A 231 -2.39 -16.74 -19.78
C SER A 231 -2.82 -17.89 -20.71
N PRO A 232 -1.89 -18.63 -21.35
CA PRO A 232 -2.24 -19.82 -22.13
C PRO A 232 -2.64 -20.99 -21.20
N GLU A 233 -3.69 -21.73 -21.60
CA GLU A 233 -4.31 -22.83 -20.84
C GLU A 233 -3.31 -23.79 -20.15
N PRO A 234 -3.38 -23.93 -18.81
CA PRO A 234 -2.93 -25.11 -18.12
C PRO A 234 -4.12 -26.08 -17.90
N LYS A 235 -3.87 -27.37 -18.14
CA LYS A 235 -4.90 -28.43 -18.06
C LYS A 235 -5.51 -28.55 -16.65
N PRO A 236 -6.83 -28.78 -16.54
CA PRO A 236 -7.54 -28.74 -15.27
C PRO A 236 -7.24 -29.96 -14.40
N GLN A 237 -6.89 -29.74 -13.13
CA GLN A 237 -6.94 -30.77 -12.09
C GLN A 237 -8.23 -30.63 -11.28
N VAL A 238 -9.16 -31.54 -11.53
CA VAL A 238 -10.43 -31.63 -10.79
C VAL A 238 -10.16 -32.03 -9.33
N ARG A 239 -10.38 -31.11 -8.38
CA ARG A 239 -10.49 -31.42 -6.95
C ARG A 239 -11.96 -31.47 -6.53
N LYS A 240 -12.40 -32.60 -5.97
CA LYS A 240 -13.78 -32.78 -5.47
C LYS A 240 -14.04 -31.89 -4.25
N ARG A 241 -15.10 -31.07 -4.36
CA ARG A 241 -15.66 -30.19 -3.31
C ARG A 241 -15.95 -30.95 -2.01
N ARG A 242 -15.43 -30.44 -0.89
CA ARG A 242 -16.05 -30.60 0.45
C ARG A 242 -16.86 -29.33 0.73
N LYS A 243 -18.11 -29.49 1.17
CA LYS A 243 -18.99 -28.39 1.61
C LYS A 243 -18.29 -27.61 2.74
N ARG A 244 -18.00 -26.32 2.49
CA ARG A 244 -17.56 -25.37 3.51
C ARG A 244 -18.77 -25.10 4.41
N ALA A 245 -18.66 -25.44 5.69
CA ALA A 245 -19.58 -24.91 6.68
C ALA A 245 -19.41 -23.38 6.72
N LYS A 246 -20.52 -22.66 6.85
CA LYS A 246 -20.56 -21.21 6.99
C LYS A 246 -19.61 -20.83 8.14
N ALA A 247 -18.48 -20.19 7.84
CA ALA A 247 -17.63 -19.63 8.87
C ALA A 247 -18.44 -18.48 9.49
N GLU A 248 -18.79 -18.61 10.77
CA GLU A 248 -19.17 -17.45 11.57
C GLU A 248 -17.98 -16.49 11.54
N GLU A 249 -18.20 -15.24 11.13
CA GLU A 249 -17.22 -14.17 11.30
C GLU A 249 -16.90 -14.09 12.80
N ALA A 250 -15.65 -14.43 13.15
CA ALA A 250 -15.17 -14.26 14.51
C ALA A 250 -15.19 -12.75 14.81
N PRO A 251 -15.76 -12.32 15.96
CA PRO A 251 -15.77 -10.91 16.32
C PRO A 251 -14.34 -10.39 16.42
N GLU A 252 -14.10 -9.21 15.85
CA GLU A 252 -12.82 -8.54 15.88
C GLU A 252 -12.39 -8.22 17.32
N ARG A 253 -11.25 -8.76 17.72
CA ARG A 253 -10.65 -8.53 19.03
C ARG A 253 -10.03 -7.15 19.06
N GLU A 254 -10.29 -6.38 20.13
CA GLU A 254 -9.60 -5.10 20.34
C GLU A 254 -8.11 -5.33 20.61
N THR A 255 -7.25 -4.50 20.00
CA THR A 255 -5.82 -4.52 20.25
C THR A 255 -5.53 -4.30 21.75
N PRO A 256 -4.74 -5.17 22.40
CA PRO A 256 -4.39 -5.05 23.82
C PRO A 256 -3.83 -3.68 24.21
N THR A 257 -4.24 -3.17 25.38
CA THR A 257 -3.85 -1.83 25.86
C THR A 257 -2.34 -1.68 25.99
N TRP A 258 -1.62 -2.73 26.42
CA TRP A 258 -0.16 -2.67 26.55
C TRP A 258 0.52 -2.34 25.21
N PHE A 259 0.02 -2.90 24.10
CA PHE A 259 0.59 -2.66 22.78
C PHE A 259 0.31 -1.22 22.36
N ARG A 260 -0.94 -0.76 22.55
CA ARG A 260 -1.35 0.62 22.28
C ARG A 260 -0.59 1.64 23.11
N ASP A 261 -0.13 1.28 24.29
CA ASP A 261 0.60 2.18 25.19
C ASP A 261 2.12 2.13 25.00
N ALA A 262 2.64 1.05 24.40
CA ALA A 262 4.06 0.80 24.21
C ALA A 262 4.73 1.78 23.23
N LYS A 263 4.08 2.09 22.11
CA LYS A 263 4.51 3.05 21.05
C LYS A 263 5.81 2.75 20.31
N LEU A 264 6.80 2.16 20.96
CA LEU A 264 8.14 1.97 20.44
C LEU A 264 8.64 0.55 20.71
N GLY A 265 8.89 -0.18 19.63
CA GLY A 265 9.49 -1.51 19.62
C GLY A 265 10.79 -1.55 18.84
N VAL A 266 11.49 -2.68 18.94
CA VAL A 266 12.67 -2.98 18.12
C VAL A 266 12.51 -4.32 17.40
N LEU A 267 12.87 -4.36 16.12
CA LEU A 267 12.92 -5.56 15.28
C LEU A 267 14.39 -5.91 15.02
N ILE A 268 14.77 -7.15 15.28
CA ILE A 268 16.20 -7.55 15.28
C ILE A 268 16.42 -8.50 14.10
N HIS A 269 16.90 -7.97 12.98
CA HIS A 269 17.23 -8.77 11.80
C HIS A 269 18.67 -9.28 11.89
N TRP A 270 18.82 -10.47 12.45
CA TRP A 270 20.10 -11.15 12.57
C TRP A 270 19.99 -12.60 12.14
N GLY A 271 20.92 -13.04 11.29
CA GLY A 271 20.93 -14.39 10.72
C GLY A 271 22.20 -14.62 9.89
N LEU A 272 22.23 -15.71 9.12
CA LEU A 272 23.41 -16.07 8.31
C LEU A 272 23.82 -14.96 7.33
N TYR A 273 22.85 -14.22 6.81
CA TYR A 273 23.05 -13.10 5.89
C TYR A 273 23.86 -11.94 6.52
N SER A 274 23.95 -11.84 7.85
CA SER A 274 24.81 -10.86 8.52
C SER A 274 26.31 -11.16 8.33
N VAL A 275 26.69 -12.41 8.04
CA VAL A 275 28.10 -12.79 7.80
C VAL A 275 28.65 -12.16 6.52
N PRO A 276 28.04 -12.34 5.34
CA PRO A 276 28.41 -11.55 4.17
C PRO A 276 28.00 -10.10 4.30
N GLY A 277 26.92 -9.80 5.03
CA GLY A 277 26.48 -8.47 5.45
C GLY A 277 26.69 -7.39 4.39
N TRP A 278 26.13 -7.60 3.19
CA TRP A 278 26.37 -6.76 2.02
C TRP A 278 25.14 -6.76 1.10
N ALA A 279 24.72 -5.58 0.67
CA ALA A 279 23.74 -5.36 -0.39
C ALA A 279 24.07 -4.03 -1.09
N PRO A 280 23.80 -3.85 -2.39
CA PRO A 280 23.95 -2.55 -3.06
C PRO A 280 23.16 -1.46 -2.33
N LEU A 281 23.64 -0.22 -2.36
CA LEU A 281 22.98 0.95 -1.74
C LEU A 281 21.88 1.54 -2.66
N ASP A 282 21.17 0.69 -3.40
CA ASP A 282 20.14 1.10 -4.34
C ASP A 282 18.81 1.29 -3.60
N GLU A 283 18.50 2.53 -3.22
CA GLU A 283 17.29 2.85 -2.44
C GLU A 283 15.99 2.79 -3.25
N SER A 284 16.03 2.50 -4.56
CA SER A 284 14.83 2.44 -5.41
C SER A 284 13.75 1.55 -4.82
N LEU A 285 14.09 0.34 -4.34
CA LEU A 285 13.11 -0.54 -3.70
C LEU A 285 12.52 0.06 -2.42
N VAL A 286 13.29 0.83 -1.65
CA VAL A 286 12.78 1.47 -0.43
C VAL A 286 11.80 2.58 -0.79
N GLU A 287 12.08 3.35 -1.84
CA GLU A 287 11.16 4.36 -2.39
C GLU A 287 9.85 3.69 -2.86
N LEU A 288 9.95 2.59 -3.62
CA LEU A 288 8.80 1.80 -4.10
C LEU A 288 7.95 1.22 -2.97
N LEU A 289 8.57 0.88 -1.84
CA LEU A 289 7.87 0.32 -0.68
C LEU A 289 7.30 1.40 0.25
N THR A 290 7.67 2.67 0.06
CA THR A 290 7.22 3.81 0.89
C THR A 290 5.94 4.46 0.36
N ASP A 291 5.73 4.44 -0.96
CA ASP A 291 4.58 5.05 -1.65
C ASP A 291 3.84 4.01 -2.52
N GLU A 292 2.53 3.84 -2.32
CA GLU A 292 1.75 2.88 -3.12
C GLU A 292 1.53 3.36 -4.57
N GLU A 293 1.67 4.65 -4.85
CA GLU A 293 1.56 5.23 -6.20
C GLU A 293 2.75 4.90 -7.10
N THR A 294 3.91 4.51 -6.52
CA THR A 294 5.14 4.24 -7.27
C THR A 294 5.41 2.76 -7.47
N ARG A 295 4.52 1.84 -7.04
CA ARG A 295 4.74 0.38 -7.12
C ARG A 295 5.18 -0.07 -8.52
N PRO A 296 6.15 -1.00 -8.61
CA PRO A 296 6.70 -1.39 -9.90
C PRO A 296 5.65 -2.06 -10.78
N HIS A 297 5.61 -1.66 -12.04
CA HIS A 297 4.79 -2.29 -13.07
C HIS A 297 5.51 -3.54 -13.61
N GLU A 298 4.78 -4.48 -14.22
CA GLU A 298 5.34 -5.73 -14.78
C GLU A 298 6.47 -5.52 -15.81
N ASN A 299 6.68 -4.28 -16.28
CA ASN A 299 7.63 -3.90 -17.31
C ASN A 299 8.80 -3.02 -16.82
N ASP A 300 8.96 -2.79 -15.52
CA ASP A 300 10.07 -1.97 -15.02
C ASP A 300 11.40 -2.71 -15.17
N GLU A 301 12.31 -2.15 -15.97
CA GLU A 301 13.67 -2.67 -16.14
C GLU A 301 14.73 -1.63 -15.71
N PRO A 302 15.73 -2.03 -14.90
CA PRO A 302 15.91 -3.36 -14.29
C PRO A 302 15.01 -3.56 -13.05
N ASP A 303 14.50 -4.78 -12.87
CA ASP A 303 13.69 -5.13 -11.69
C ASP A 303 14.49 -4.91 -10.38
N PRO A 304 13.89 -4.28 -9.35
CA PRO A 304 14.58 -3.95 -8.11
C PRO A 304 15.10 -5.17 -7.33
N LEU A 305 14.62 -6.39 -7.59
CA LEU A 305 15.20 -7.61 -7.00
C LEU A 305 16.58 -7.96 -7.55
N VAL A 306 17.00 -7.41 -8.70
CA VAL A 306 18.34 -7.63 -9.24
C VAL A 306 19.38 -6.84 -8.45
N ALA A 307 19.08 -5.59 -8.08
CA ALA A 307 19.92 -4.72 -7.27
C ALA A 307 19.35 -4.54 -5.85
N HIS A 308 18.89 -5.63 -5.24
CA HIS A 308 18.15 -5.59 -3.99
C HIS A 308 18.93 -4.92 -2.83
N PRO A 309 18.42 -3.84 -2.20
CA PRO A 309 19.12 -3.13 -1.13
C PRO A 309 19.14 -3.81 0.23
N PHE A 310 18.44 -4.94 0.37
CA PHE A 310 18.28 -5.61 1.65
C PHE A 310 19.26 -6.77 1.76
N SER A 311 20.15 -6.69 2.74
CA SER A 311 21.20 -7.70 2.93
C SER A 311 20.63 -9.04 3.39
N GLU A 312 19.48 -9.08 4.04
CA GLU A 312 18.77 -10.31 4.40
C GLU A 312 18.22 -11.08 3.19
N TRP A 313 18.26 -10.46 2.01
CA TRP A 313 18.00 -11.09 0.72
C TRP A 313 19.22 -11.68 0.01
N TYR A 314 20.38 -11.68 0.67
CA TYR A 314 21.67 -12.09 0.09
C TYR A 314 21.62 -13.42 -0.66
N GLN A 315 20.97 -14.45 -0.10
CA GLN A 315 20.91 -15.78 -0.73
C GLN A 315 20.13 -15.75 -2.05
N ASN A 316 19.03 -15.00 -2.13
CA ASN A 316 18.28 -14.82 -3.36
C ASN A 316 19.11 -14.06 -4.40
N SER A 317 19.67 -12.92 -4.00
CA SER A 317 20.46 -12.08 -4.91
C SER A 317 21.73 -12.79 -5.40
N LEU A 318 22.35 -13.63 -4.56
CA LEU A 318 23.46 -14.51 -4.95
C LEU A 318 23.06 -15.55 -5.99
N ALA A 319 21.81 -16.02 -6.00
CA ALA A 319 21.33 -16.97 -6.99
C ALA A 319 21.02 -16.31 -8.35
N ILE A 320 21.01 -14.98 -8.45
CA ILE A 320 20.87 -14.23 -9.69
C ILE A 320 22.28 -13.97 -10.26
N GLU A 321 22.69 -14.77 -11.24
CA GLU A 321 23.99 -14.58 -11.91
C GLU A 321 24.10 -13.18 -12.53
N GLY A 322 25.24 -12.52 -12.31
CA GLY A 322 25.50 -11.16 -12.78
C GLY A 322 24.95 -10.03 -11.89
N SER A 323 24.16 -10.33 -10.85
CA SER A 323 23.70 -9.32 -9.89
C SER A 323 24.88 -8.66 -9.14
N PRO A 324 24.69 -7.46 -8.55
CA PRO A 324 25.72 -6.85 -7.70
C PRO A 324 26.18 -7.79 -6.57
N THR A 325 25.24 -8.51 -5.95
CA THR A 325 25.54 -9.48 -4.87
C THR A 325 26.33 -10.67 -5.38
N TRP A 326 25.99 -11.21 -6.55
CA TRP A 326 26.75 -12.29 -7.17
C TRP A 326 28.20 -11.84 -7.46
N ASN A 327 28.38 -10.67 -8.08
CA ASN A 327 29.70 -10.12 -8.39
C ASN A 327 30.54 -9.90 -7.12
N TYR A 328 29.95 -9.29 -6.10
CA TYR A 328 30.57 -9.11 -4.79
C TYR A 328 30.99 -10.44 -4.17
N HIS A 329 30.10 -11.43 -4.19
CA HIS A 329 30.35 -12.75 -3.64
C HIS A 329 31.50 -13.46 -4.36
N ARG A 330 31.51 -13.42 -5.70
CA ARG A 330 32.58 -14.01 -6.52
C ARG A 330 33.94 -13.39 -6.24
N ALA A 331 33.98 -12.07 -6.06
CA ALA A 331 35.21 -11.35 -5.75
C ALA A 331 35.73 -11.64 -4.33
N THR A 332 34.82 -11.79 -3.36
CA THR A 332 35.17 -11.90 -1.93
C THR A 332 35.34 -13.34 -1.45
N TYR A 333 34.46 -14.23 -1.90
CA TYR A 333 34.33 -15.61 -1.41
C TYR A 333 34.50 -16.66 -2.52
N GLY A 334 34.70 -16.27 -3.77
CA GLY A 334 34.84 -17.18 -4.89
C GLY A 334 33.57 -17.99 -5.16
N ASN A 335 33.68 -19.32 -5.15
CA ASN A 335 32.57 -20.26 -5.38
C ASN A 335 31.92 -20.76 -4.07
N MET A 336 32.20 -20.12 -2.93
CA MET A 336 31.71 -20.58 -1.64
C MET A 336 30.17 -20.61 -1.62
N PRO A 337 29.50 -21.74 -1.34
CA PRO A 337 28.05 -21.74 -1.26
C PRO A 337 27.57 -21.03 0.02
N TYR A 338 26.43 -20.33 -0.04
CA TYR A 338 25.84 -19.58 1.08
C TYR A 338 25.81 -20.37 2.41
N ARG A 339 25.51 -21.67 2.35
CA ARG A 339 25.50 -22.56 3.53
C ARG A 339 26.81 -22.60 4.33
N GLN A 340 27.96 -22.28 3.73
CA GLN A 340 29.24 -22.27 4.43
C GLN A 340 29.39 -21.08 5.39
N PHE A 341 28.55 -20.04 5.29
CA PHE A 341 28.51 -18.97 6.29
C PHE A 341 28.11 -19.45 7.69
N ARG A 342 27.48 -20.64 7.81
CA ARG A 342 27.10 -21.22 9.11
C ARG A 342 28.29 -21.40 10.05
N ALA A 343 29.45 -21.79 9.53
CA ALA A 343 30.64 -21.98 10.37
C ALA A 343 31.09 -20.65 11.00
N SER A 344 31.16 -19.59 10.20
CA SER A 344 31.49 -18.25 10.69
C SER A 344 30.44 -17.71 11.65
N PHE A 345 29.15 -17.92 11.36
CA PHE A 345 28.05 -17.50 12.24
C PHE A 345 28.07 -18.24 13.58
N ALA A 346 28.36 -19.55 13.58
CA ALA A 346 28.50 -20.33 14.79
C ALA A 346 29.65 -19.84 15.68
N THR A 347 30.77 -19.44 15.08
CA THR A 347 31.89 -18.81 15.80
C THR A 347 31.47 -17.47 16.39
N ALA A 348 30.83 -16.61 15.60
CA ALA A 348 30.32 -15.32 16.06
C ALA A 348 29.34 -15.46 17.25
N LEU A 349 28.47 -16.47 17.20
CA LEU A 349 27.56 -16.79 18.29
C LEU A 349 28.29 -17.13 19.59
N THR A 350 29.58 -17.48 19.61
CA THR A 350 30.32 -17.70 20.87
C THR A 350 30.71 -16.40 21.57
N GLU A 351 30.77 -15.28 20.83
CA GLU A 351 31.13 -13.95 21.34
C GLU A 351 29.89 -13.09 21.64
N TRP A 352 28.71 -13.51 21.21
CA TRP A 352 27.47 -12.74 21.33
C TRP A 352 26.85 -12.80 22.74
N ASP A 353 26.47 -11.64 23.27
CA ASP A 353 25.78 -11.46 24.55
C ASP A 353 24.41 -10.76 24.37
N PRO A 354 23.28 -11.43 24.62
CA PRO A 354 21.95 -10.83 24.52
C PRO A 354 21.68 -9.73 25.56
N THR A 355 22.44 -9.69 26.66
CA THR A 355 22.26 -8.67 27.70
C THR A 355 22.72 -7.29 27.23
N GLU A 356 23.71 -7.21 26.34
CA GLU A 356 24.12 -5.95 25.71
C GLU A 356 22.97 -5.33 24.90
N TRP A 357 22.23 -6.16 24.17
CA TRP A 357 21.04 -5.73 23.44
C TRP A 357 19.94 -5.25 24.40
N ALA A 358 19.60 -6.05 25.41
CA ALA A 358 18.57 -5.69 26.37
C ALA A 358 18.90 -4.37 27.11
N ASN A 359 20.17 -4.15 27.47
CA ASN A 359 20.64 -2.90 28.06
C ASN A 359 20.50 -1.72 27.10
N LEU A 360 20.93 -1.86 25.84
CA LEU A 360 20.78 -0.83 24.82
C LEU A 360 19.31 -0.47 24.60
N PHE A 361 18.44 -1.48 24.44
CA PHE A 361 17.02 -1.26 24.16
C PHE A 361 16.32 -0.56 25.32
N THR A 362 16.64 -0.95 26.55
CA THR A 362 16.12 -0.29 27.76
C THR A 362 16.54 1.18 27.80
N SER A 363 17.83 1.48 27.58
CA SER A 363 18.35 2.84 27.54
C SER A 363 17.74 3.69 26.42
N ALA A 364 17.38 3.06 25.29
CA ALA A 364 16.71 3.71 24.17
C ALA A 364 15.20 3.95 24.38
N GLY A 365 14.62 3.47 25.49
CA GLY A 365 13.19 3.60 25.78
C GLY A 365 12.31 2.57 25.08
N ILE A 366 12.87 1.52 24.48
CA ILE A 366 12.10 0.47 23.81
C ILE A 366 11.24 -0.30 24.83
N ARG A 367 10.03 -0.71 24.41
CA ARG A 367 9.06 -1.43 25.26
C ARG A 367 8.86 -2.88 24.88
N TYR A 368 9.21 -3.26 23.66
CA TYR A 368 9.12 -4.63 23.17
C TYR A 368 10.19 -4.92 22.12
N ALA A 369 10.64 -6.17 22.07
CA ALA A 369 11.66 -6.62 21.12
C ALA A 369 11.14 -7.81 20.31
N VAL A 370 11.39 -7.80 19.01
CA VAL A 370 10.95 -8.80 18.03
C VAL A 370 12.18 -9.37 17.33
N PRO A 371 12.83 -10.43 17.85
CA PRO A 371 13.87 -11.13 17.13
C PRO A 371 13.31 -11.92 15.93
N VAL A 372 14.08 -11.97 14.85
CA VAL A 372 13.85 -12.89 13.73
C VAL A 372 14.15 -14.31 14.18
N ALA A 373 13.12 -15.14 14.31
CA ALA A 373 13.27 -16.57 14.56
C ALA A 373 13.69 -17.32 13.29
N LYS A 374 13.09 -16.95 12.14
CA LYS A 374 13.41 -17.50 10.81
C LYS A 374 13.15 -16.44 9.74
N HIS A 375 14.14 -16.13 8.92
CA HIS A 375 13.97 -15.32 7.72
C HIS A 375 13.70 -16.20 6.48
N HIS A 376 13.67 -15.60 5.29
CA HIS A 376 13.41 -16.29 4.03
C HIS A 376 14.46 -17.36 3.68
N ASP A 377 15.70 -17.27 4.19
CA ASP A 377 16.74 -18.30 4.00
C ASP A 377 16.44 -19.61 4.74
N GLY A 378 15.41 -19.63 5.58
CA GLY A 378 14.95 -20.77 6.33
C GLY A 378 15.84 -21.12 7.53
N PHE A 379 16.90 -20.35 7.82
CA PHE A 379 17.81 -20.66 8.92
C PHE A 379 17.12 -20.38 10.25
N ARG A 380 17.07 -21.40 11.11
CA ARG A 380 16.33 -21.36 12.38
C ARG A 380 17.22 -20.80 13.48
N MET A 381 16.77 -19.76 14.16
CA MET A 381 17.46 -19.10 15.27
C MET A 381 17.06 -19.63 16.66
N TRP A 382 16.35 -20.76 16.69
CA TRP A 382 15.99 -21.51 17.90
C TRP A 382 16.16 -23.02 17.63
N PRO A 383 16.35 -23.85 18.67
CA PRO A 383 16.60 -25.29 18.51
C PRO A 383 15.29 -26.05 18.24
N SER A 384 14.74 -25.85 17.04
CA SER A 384 13.50 -26.47 16.56
C SER A 384 13.60 -27.99 16.53
N ALA A 385 12.57 -28.67 17.05
CA ALA A 385 12.41 -30.11 16.95
C ALA A 385 11.68 -30.54 15.66
N VAL A 386 11.18 -29.59 14.87
CA VAL A 386 10.45 -29.88 13.63
C VAL A 386 11.45 -30.34 12.55
N PRO A 387 11.28 -31.55 11.99
CA PRO A 387 12.22 -32.09 11.00
C PRO A 387 12.21 -31.27 9.72
N HIS A 388 13.36 -30.69 9.39
CA HIS A 388 13.65 -30.08 8.09
C HIS A 388 15.14 -29.74 8.03
N ARG A 389 15.81 -30.10 6.93
CA ARG A 389 17.26 -29.94 6.69
C ARG A 389 18.10 -30.02 7.97
N ASP A 390 18.49 -31.24 8.32
CA ASP A 390 19.41 -31.48 9.43
C ASP A 390 20.62 -30.56 9.31
N ASP A 391 20.96 -29.82 10.37
CA ASP A 391 22.04 -28.81 10.43
C ASP A 391 21.71 -27.37 9.93
N TRP A 392 20.47 -27.08 9.54
CA TRP A 392 20.01 -25.73 9.17
C TRP A 392 19.39 -24.95 10.35
N THR A 393 20.15 -24.86 11.44
CA THR A 393 19.75 -24.24 12.71
C THR A 393 20.97 -23.64 13.42
N ALA A 394 20.78 -22.57 14.17
CA ALA A 394 21.79 -21.98 15.04
C ALA A 394 22.19 -22.97 16.16
N PRO A 395 23.48 -23.03 16.54
CA PRO A 395 23.93 -23.88 17.64
C PRO A 395 23.49 -23.38 19.03
N ARG A 396 22.99 -22.13 19.13
CA ARG A 396 22.45 -21.51 20.35
C ARG A 396 20.97 -21.22 20.18
N ASP A 397 20.25 -21.18 21.29
CA ASP A 397 18.84 -20.75 21.32
C ASP A 397 18.76 -19.21 21.34
N VAL A 398 19.07 -18.58 20.21
CA VAL A 398 19.11 -17.12 20.10
C VAL A 398 17.77 -16.48 20.50
N VAL A 399 16.64 -17.05 20.04
CA VAL A 399 15.31 -16.55 20.40
C VAL A 399 15.07 -16.66 21.90
N GLY A 400 15.36 -17.81 22.51
CA GLY A 400 15.18 -18.02 23.95
C GLY A 400 16.09 -17.15 24.82
N GLU A 401 17.32 -16.93 24.39
CA GLU A 401 18.29 -16.10 25.11
C GLU A 401 17.96 -14.60 25.01
N VAL A 402 17.51 -14.12 23.85
CA VAL A 402 16.94 -12.77 23.71
C VAL A 402 15.68 -12.64 24.57
N ALA A 403 14.78 -13.62 24.52
CA ALA A 403 13.55 -13.64 25.31
C ALA A 403 13.82 -13.48 26.81
N ALA A 404 14.80 -14.22 27.34
CA ALA A 404 15.21 -14.12 28.73
C ALA A 404 15.76 -12.72 29.06
N ALA A 405 16.71 -12.23 28.26
CA ALA A 405 17.38 -10.95 28.51
C ALA A 405 16.41 -9.75 28.46
N VAL A 406 15.51 -9.70 27.47
CA VAL A 406 14.58 -8.56 27.33
C VAL A 406 13.50 -8.59 28.41
N ARG A 407 13.01 -9.78 28.81
CA ARG A 407 12.04 -9.92 29.89
C ARG A 407 12.62 -9.59 31.26
N GLU A 408 13.89 -9.88 31.50
CA GLU A 408 14.60 -9.46 32.72
C GLU A 408 14.59 -7.92 32.86
N LYS A 409 14.61 -7.19 31.73
CA LYS A 409 14.49 -5.73 31.69
C LYS A 409 13.05 -5.22 31.67
N GLY A 410 12.05 -6.12 31.73
CA GLY A 410 10.64 -5.78 31.68
C GLY A 410 10.10 -5.43 30.30
N LEU A 411 10.84 -5.72 29.23
CA LEU A 411 10.35 -5.57 27.86
C LEU A 411 9.47 -6.77 27.49
N ARG A 412 8.47 -6.52 26.65
CA ARG A 412 7.65 -7.55 26.01
C ARG A 412 8.43 -8.21 24.86
N LEU A 413 8.08 -9.43 24.51
CA LEU A 413 8.74 -10.20 23.46
C LEU A 413 7.78 -10.47 22.30
N GLY A 414 8.10 -10.02 21.10
CA GLY A 414 7.51 -10.57 19.88
C GLY A 414 8.42 -11.62 19.26
N VAL A 415 7.93 -12.30 18.21
CA VAL A 415 8.76 -13.13 17.34
C VAL A 415 8.40 -12.84 15.89
N TYR A 416 9.42 -12.55 15.09
CA TYR A 416 9.30 -12.49 13.64
C TYR A 416 9.50 -13.87 13.03
N TYR A 417 8.65 -14.25 12.07
CA TYR A 417 8.82 -15.48 11.31
C TYR A 417 8.33 -15.34 9.87
N SER A 418 9.16 -15.73 8.90
CA SER A 418 8.76 -15.80 7.51
C SER A 418 8.00 -17.10 7.21
N SER A 419 6.67 -17.00 7.14
CA SER A 419 5.82 -18.12 6.73
C SER A 419 5.67 -18.18 5.22
N GLY A 420 5.60 -17.03 4.56
CA GLY A 420 5.39 -16.96 3.12
C GLY A 420 6.56 -17.42 2.30
N LEU A 421 7.79 -17.19 2.76
CA LEU A 421 9.00 -17.54 2.02
C LEU A 421 9.89 -18.46 2.85
N ASP A 422 10.39 -19.50 2.19
CA ASP A 422 11.42 -20.36 2.74
C ASP A 422 12.23 -20.99 1.59
N TRP A 423 13.38 -20.39 1.30
CA TRP A 423 14.33 -20.81 0.25
C TRP A 423 15.02 -22.14 0.57
N SER A 424 14.74 -22.71 1.74
CA SER A 424 15.10 -24.08 2.02
C SER A 424 14.10 -25.11 1.45
N PHE A 425 12.93 -24.66 0.98
CA PHE A 425 11.92 -25.43 0.23
C PHE A 425 11.73 -24.95 -1.22
N ALA A 426 11.84 -23.64 -1.48
CA ALA A 426 11.59 -23.04 -2.79
C ALA A 426 12.81 -23.06 -3.72
N ASN A 427 12.56 -22.97 -5.03
CA ASN A 427 13.60 -22.76 -6.03
C ASN A 427 14.02 -21.28 -6.03
N LEU A 428 15.31 -21.03 -5.83
CA LEU A 428 15.94 -19.74 -6.10
C LEU A 428 16.45 -19.68 -7.55
N PRO A 429 16.56 -18.49 -8.16
CA PRO A 429 16.21 -17.17 -7.61
C PRO A 429 14.76 -16.75 -7.90
N VAL A 430 14.20 -15.91 -7.02
CA VAL A 430 13.07 -15.04 -7.32
C VAL A 430 13.62 -13.79 -8.00
N ARG A 431 13.21 -13.57 -9.26
CA ARG A 431 13.79 -12.51 -10.11
C ARG A 431 12.93 -11.28 -10.26
N ARG A 432 11.61 -11.39 -10.01
CA ARG A 432 10.69 -10.26 -10.15
C ARG A 432 9.88 -10.03 -8.89
N MET A 433 9.64 -8.77 -8.55
CA MET A 433 8.83 -8.39 -7.39
C MET A 433 7.43 -9.02 -7.43
N VAL A 434 6.82 -9.08 -8.61
CA VAL A 434 5.50 -9.69 -8.82
C VAL A 434 5.48 -11.19 -8.51
N ASP A 435 6.61 -11.89 -8.68
CA ASP A 435 6.72 -13.33 -8.45
C ASP A 435 6.93 -13.68 -6.97
N VAL A 436 7.26 -12.70 -6.11
CA VAL A 436 7.58 -12.95 -4.71
C VAL A 436 6.38 -13.56 -3.97
N ARG A 437 5.18 -13.06 -4.22
CA ARG A 437 3.95 -13.57 -3.60
C ARG A 437 3.65 -15.01 -4.02
N ASP A 438 3.95 -15.34 -5.27
CA ASP A 438 3.73 -16.68 -5.85
C ASP A 438 4.87 -17.66 -5.53
N SER A 439 5.97 -17.16 -4.97
CA SER A 439 7.14 -17.96 -4.56
C SER A 439 6.92 -18.70 -3.22
N CYS A 440 5.73 -18.60 -2.64
CA CYS A 440 5.40 -19.35 -1.43
C CYS A 440 5.49 -20.86 -1.68
N PRO A 441 6.27 -21.62 -0.88
CA PRO A 441 6.37 -23.06 -1.10
C PRO A 441 4.99 -23.74 -1.06
N PRO A 442 4.57 -24.42 -2.15
CA PRO A 442 3.22 -24.95 -2.24
C PRO A 442 3.06 -26.24 -1.44
N GLY A 443 1.81 -26.52 -1.04
CA GLY A 443 1.40 -27.84 -0.57
C GLY A 443 1.25 -27.98 0.95
N THR A 444 0.56 -29.05 1.36
CA THR A 444 0.17 -29.29 2.76
C THR A 444 1.34 -29.64 3.67
N GLN A 445 2.47 -30.11 3.13
CA GLN A 445 3.66 -30.42 3.91
C GLN A 445 4.32 -29.14 4.45
N TYR A 446 4.47 -28.11 3.60
CA TYR A 446 5.03 -26.83 4.04
C TYR A 446 4.08 -26.11 5.00
N ALA A 447 2.76 -26.16 4.73
CA ALA A 447 1.73 -25.67 5.66
C ALA A 447 1.88 -26.30 7.06
N ALA A 448 1.99 -27.63 7.13
CA ALA A 448 2.15 -28.35 8.39
C ALA A 448 3.49 -28.04 9.09
N TYR A 449 4.57 -27.83 8.32
CA TYR A 449 5.86 -27.40 8.84
C TYR A 449 5.78 -25.99 9.47
N VAL A 450 5.14 -25.04 8.79
CA VAL A 450 4.93 -23.69 9.31
C VAL A 450 4.03 -23.68 10.53
N ASP A 451 2.91 -24.42 10.53
CA ASP A 451 2.04 -24.53 11.70
C ASP A 451 2.78 -25.13 12.90
N ALA A 452 3.56 -26.20 12.68
CA ALA A 452 4.36 -26.83 13.73
C ALA A 452 5.41 -25.88 14.32
N HIS A 453 6.06 -25.06 13.48
CA HIS A 453 6.99 -24.03 13.95
C HIS A 453 6.31 -22.94 14.78
N TRP A 454 5.17 -22.41 14.34
CA TRP A 454 4.44 -21.42 15.13
C TRP A 454 4.01 -21.98 16.48
N ARG A 455 3.46 -23.21 16.51
CA ARG A 455 3.09 -23.89 17.76
C ARG A 455 4.30 -24.05 18.69
N GLU A 456 5.44 -24.50 18.16
CA GLU A 456 6.65 -24.65 18.95
C GLU A 456 7.16 -23.30 19.52
N LEU A 457 7.17 -22.25 18.71
CA LEU A 457 7.57 -20.90 19.14
C LEU A 457 6.63 -20.35 20.23
N ILE A 458 5.32 -20.55 20.07
CA ILE A 458 4.29 -20.17 21.05
C ILE A 458 4.50 -20.94 22.35
N ASP A 459 4.65 -22.26 22.27
CA ASP A 459 4.75 -23.12 23.45
C ASP A 459 6.03 -22.82 24.24
N ARG A 460 7.16 -22.66 23.55
CA ARG A 460 8.47 -22.39 24.17
C ARG A 460 8.59 -20.99 24.74
N TYR A 461 8.21 -19.98 23.95
CA TYR A 461 8.59 -18.59 24.24
C TYR A 461 7.42 -17.73 24.66
N ARG A 462 6.18 -18.14 24.46
CA ARG A 462 4.98 -17.34 24.80
C ARG A 462 5.11 -15.88 24.33
N PRO A 463 5.39 -15.64 23.04
CA PRO A 463 5.58 -14.28 22.55
C PRO A 463 4.30 -13.48 22.77
N ASP A 464 4.46 -12.21 23.13
CA ASP A 464 3.43 -11.20 23.20
C ASP A 464 3.01 -10.71 21.79
N ILE A 465 3.83 -10.93 20.75
CA ILE A 465 3.53 -10.57 19.35
C ILE A 465 3.91 -11.72 18.41
N LEU A 466 2.98 -12.17 17.57
CA LEU A 466 3.24 -13.00 16.40
C LEU A 466 3.38 -12.09 15.18
N TRP A 467 4.63 -11.81 14.79
CA TRP A 467 4.95 -10.94 13.65
C TRP A 467 5.27 -11.80 12.43
N ASN A 468 4.24 -12.20 11.69
CA ASN A 468 4.45 -12.99 10.46
C ASN A 468 4.98 -12.12 9.33
N ASP A 469 5.56 -12.76 8.31
CA ASP A 469 5.84 -12.10 7.05
C ASP A 469 5.47 -12.94 5.83
N MET A 470 5.08 -12.23 4.77
CA MET A 470 4.76 -12.76 3.43
C MET A 470 3.57 -13.73 3.36
N GLY A 471 2.61 -13.61 4.28
CA GLY A 471 1.42 -14.47 4.31
C GLY A 471 1.64 -15.80 5.02
N TYR A 472 0.56 -16.54 5.26
CA TYR A 472 0.59 -17.84 5.92
C TYR A 472 0.12 -18.95 4.98
N PRO A 473 0.86 -20.06 4.82
CA PRO A 473 0.51 -21.15 3.90
C PRO A 473 -0.60 -22.03 4.52
N GLY A 474 -1.83 -21.51 4.64
CA GLY A 474 -2.96 -22.23 5.22
C GLY A 474 -3.97 -21.32 5.91
N ASP A 475 -4.75 -21.90 6.82
CA ASP A 475 -5.69 -21.16 7.68
C ASP A 475 -5.15 -21.11 9.12
N PRO A 476 -4.72 -19.94 9.62
CA PRO A 476 -4.14 -19.81 10.95
C PRO A 476 -5.20 -19.74 12.07
N ALA A 477 -6.50 -19.75 11.78
CA ALA A 477 -7.55 -19.47 12.77
C ALA A 477 -7.49 -20.38 14.02
N VAL A 478 -7.20 -21.67 13.82
CA VAL A 478 -7.04 -22.62 14.94
C VAL A 478 -5.81 -22.29 15.78
N MET A 479 -4.69 -21.96 15.12
CA MET A 479 -3.45 -21.56 15.80
C MET A 479 -3.63 -20.26 16.58
N PHE A 480 -4.33 -19.26 16.02
CA PHE A 480 -4.67 -18.01 16.71
C PHE A 480 -5.54 -18.25 17.94
N ARG A 481 -6.60 -19.07 17.84
CA ARG A 481 -7.43 -19.42 18.99
C ARG A 481 -6.59 -20.05 20.11
N ASP A 482 -5.74 -21.01 19.75
CA ASP A 482 -4.87 -21.70 20.72
C ASP A 482 -3.82 -20.74 21.30
N TYR A 483 -3.31 -19.81 20.50
CA TYR A 483 -2.40 -18.75 20.93
C TYR A 483 -3.06 -17.83 21.95
N TYR A 484 -4.26 -17.30 21.67
CA TYR A 484 -4.95 -16.39 22.58
C TYR A 484 -5.42 -17.08 23.88
N ALA A 485 -5.72 -18.38 23.84
CA ALA A 485 -5.96 -19.14 25.07
C ALA A 485 -4.71 -19.22 25.96
N GLN A 486 -3.53 -19.17 25.35
CA GLN A 486 -2.22 -19.30 25.99
C GLN A 486 -1.58 -17.96 26.36
N VAL A 487 -1.85 -16.92 25.57
CA VAL A 487 -1.35 -15.55 25.72
C VAL A 487 -2.56 -14.61 25.49
N PRO A 488 -3.43 -14.42 26.50
CA PRO A 488 -4.69 -13.67 26.35
C PRO A 488 -4.52 -12.23 25.88
N ASP A 489 -3.38 -11.61 26.17
CA ASP A 489 -3.02 -10.26 25.73
C ASP A 489 -2.05 -10.27 24.52
N GLY A 490 -1.90 -11.40 23.84
CA GLY A 490 -1.02 -11.53 22.68
C GLY A 490 -1.51 -10.74 21.47
N VAL A 491 -0.61 -10.33 20.58
CA VAL A 491 -0.90 -9.56 19.37
C VAL A 491 -0.54 -10.36 18.13
N VAL A 492 -1.34 -10.26 17.08
CA VAL A 492 -1.11 -10.85 15.75
C VAL A 492 -1.15 -9.75 14.69
N THR A 493 -0.16 -9.72 13.78
CA THR A 493 -0.12 -8.76 12.67
C THR A 493 -0.97 -9.18 11.47
N ASP A 494 -1.33 -8.24 10.61
CA ASP A 494 -2.07 -8.47 9.35
C ASP A 494 -1.30 -9.28 8.29
N ARG A 495 0.01 -9.52 8.51
CA ARG A 495 0.88 -10.22 7.56
C ARG A 495 0.67 -11.71 7.45
N PHE A 496 -0.28 -12.29 8.19
CA PHE A 496 -0.76 -13.64 7.91
C PHE A 496 -1.67 -13.70 6.67
N TRP A 497 -2.21 -12.56 6.21
CA TRP A 497 -3.14 -12.44 5.07
C TRP A 497 -4.37 -13.35 5.20
N SER A 498 -4.85 -13.52 6.43
CA SER A 498 -5.97 -14.40 6.78
C SER A 498 -7.29 -13.65 7.03
N GLY A 499 -7.29 -12.33 6.90
CA GLY A 499 -8.41 -11.44 7.25
C GLY A 499 -8.47 -11.09 8.74
N SER A 500 -8.16 -12.03 9.65
CA SER A 500 -8.12 -11.78 11.10
C SER A 500 -6.74 -11.28 11.54
N TYR A 501 -6.69 -10.15 12.27
CA TYR A 501 -5.48 -9.59 12.88
C TYR A 501 -5.82 -8.58 13.99
N ASP A 502 -4.86 -8.32 14.89
CA ASP A 502 -5.01 -7.31 15.95
C ASP A 502 -4.42 -5.95 15.54
N VAL A 503 -3.42 -5.92 14.66
CA VAL A 503 -2.67 -4.72 14.26
C VAL A 503 -2.31 -4.78 12.77
N SER A 504 -2.55 -3.70 12.03
CA SER A 504 -2.12 -3.58 10.64
C SER A 504 -0.67 -3.10 10.53
N THR A 505 0.06 -3.52 9.50
CA THR A 505 1.50 -3.24 9.35
C THR A 505 1.87 -2.67 7.98
N PRO A 506 1.50 -1.40 7.69
CA PRO A 506 1.80 -0.80 6.40
C PRO A 506 3.32 -0.77 6.14
N ASN A 507 3.73 -1.13 4.92
CA ASN A 507 5.12 -1.10 4.49
C ASN A 507 5.60 0.34 4.44
N PHE A 508 6.57 0.73 5.28
CA PHE A 508 7.27 2.02 5.26
C PHE A 508 6.40 3.30 5.21
N ALA A 509 5.07 3.15 5.32
CA ALA A 509 4.14 4.18 4.92
C ALA A 509 4.12 5.32 5.93
N ARG A 510 3.96 6.54 5.39
CA ARG A 510 3.55 7.70 6.18
C ARG A 510 2.03 7.79 6.10
N ARG A 511 1.37 7.79 7.25
CA ARG A 511 -0.06 8.11 7.32
C ARG A 511 -0.24 9.62 7.31
N HIS A 512 -1.28 10.10 6.64
CA HIS A 512 -1.67 11.52 6.64
C HIS A 512 -2.90 11.78 7.52
N VAL A 513 -3.68 10.74 7.81
CA VAL A 513 -4.88 10.79 8.66
C VAL A 513 -4.69 9.91 9.89
N ILE A 514 -5.56 10.08 10.89
CA ILE A 514 -5.58 9.24 12.08
C ILE A 514 -6.33 7.94 11.74
N ASP A 515 -5.65 6.82 11.81
CA ASP A 515 -6.29 5.52 11.69
C ASP A 515 -7.11 5.23 12.96
N THR A 516 -8.35 4.77 12.77
CA THR A 516 -9.25 4.42 13.89
C THR A 516 -8.71 3.23 14.67
N ARG A 517 -8.01 2.32 13.98
CA ARG A 517 -7.32 1.18 14.57
C ARG A 517 -5.83 1.44 14.77
N PRO A 518 -5.23 0.86 15.83
CA PRO A 518 -3.79 0.83 15.96
C PRO A 518 -3.13 0.13 14.77
N TRP A 519 -2.00 0.68 14.34
CA TRP A 519 -1.14 0.13 13.31
C TRP A 519 0.31 0.17 13.79
N GLU A 520 1.20 -0.55 13.11
CA GLU A 520 2.63 -0.54 13.41
C GLU A 520 3.42 -0.44 12.11
N VAL A 521 4.34 0.54 12.03
CA VAL A 521 5.30 0.60 10.92
C VAL A 521 6.63 0.04 11.36
N ALA A 522 7.08 -0.98 10.62
CA ALA A 522 8.43 -1.51 10.71
C ALA A 522 9.32 -0.82 9.67
N ARG A 523 10.48 -0.33 10.10
CA ARG A 523 11.53 0.14 9.17
C ARG A 523 12.92 0.06 9.80
N PRO A 524 13.99 -0.15 9.01
CA PRO A 524 15.34 -0.14 9.51
C PRO A 524 15.78 1.26 9.96
N ILE A 525 16.76 1.31 10.86
CA ILE A 525 17.47 2.55 11.17
C ILE A 525 18.32 3.00 9.96
N GLY A 526 18.91 2.03 9.25
CA GLY A 526 19.61 2.20 7.99
C GLY A 526 18.70 2.11 6.76
N VAL A 527 19.21 1.52 5.69
CA VAL A 527 18.46 1.21 4.45
C VAL A 527 17.97 -0.23 4.47
N SER A 528 18.84 -1.17 4.84
CA SER A 528 18.58 -2.61 4.97
C SER A 528 18.11 -2.98 6.39
N PHE A 529 17.25 -3.99 6.53
CA PHE A 529 16.96 -4.54 7.87
C PHE A 529 18.14 -5.34 8.42
N GLY A 530 18.71 -6.24 7.63
CA GLY A 530 19.94 -6.95 7.97
C GLY A 530 21.16 -6.03 7.92
N TRP A 531 22.27 -6.47 8.54
CA TRP A 531 23.53 -5.73 8.53
C TRP A 531 24.08 -5.56 7.11
N ASN A 532 24.24 -4.31 6.67
CA ASN A 532 24.89 -3.97 5.42
C ASN A 532 26.16 -3.15 5.68
N ARG A 533 27.33 -3.74 5.46
CA ARG A 533 28.64 -3.10 5.67
C ARG A 533 28.91 -1.89 4.77
N GLN A 534 28.09 -1.68 3.74
CA GLN A 534 28.19 -0.50 2.88
C GLN A 534 27.55 0.74 3.51
N GLU A 535 26.67 0.57 4.50
CA GLU A 535 25.96 1.69 5.12
C GLU A 535 26.88 2.50 6.04
N GLY A 536 26.92 3.81 5.79
CA GLY A 536 27.56 4.83 6.61
C GLY A 536 26.56 5.77 7.31
N PRO A 537 27.06 6.85 7.94
CA PRO A 537 26.23 7.85 8.59
C PRO A 537 25.15 8.49 7.72
N GLU A 538 25.42 8.67 6.44
CA GLU A 538 24.48 9.22 5.47
C GLU A 538 23.28 8.31 5.21
N HIS A 539 23.41 7.01 5.47
CA HIS A 539 22.36 6.00 5.30
C HIS A 539 21.60 5.70 6.60
N THR A 540 22.10 6.19 7.74
CA THR A 540 21.57 5.90 9.08
C THR A 540 20.80 7.09 9.62
N LEU A 541 19.56 6.88 10.07
CA LEU A 541 18.82 7.95 10.74
C LEU A 541 19.53 8.41 12.02
N SER A 542 19.66 9.73 12.17
CA SER A 542 20.09 10.39 13.41
C SER A 542 19.04 10.28 14.52
N GLY A 543 19.43 10.51 15.78
CA GLY A 543 18.49 10.55 16.90
C GLY A 543 17.37 11.58 16.71
N THR A 544 17.67 12.73 16.09
CA THR A 544 16.66 13.73 15.73
C THR A 544 15.60 13.19 14.78
N GLN A 545 16.03 12.53 13.70
CA GLN A 545 15.10 11.93 12.74
C GLN A 545 14.27 10.82 13.38
N LEU A 546 14.85 10.03 14.30
CA LEU A 546 14.12 9.01 15.05
C LEU A 546 13.05 9.61 15.97
N VAL A 547 13.34 10.71 16.67
CA VAL A 547 12.35 11.41 17.50
C VAL A 547 11.21 11.96 16.64
N HIS A 548 11.54 12.61 15.51
CA HIS A 548 10.52 13.15 14.60
C HIS A 548 9.63 12.05 14.02
N LEU A 549 10.22 10.95 13.59
CA LEU A 549 9.50 9.78 13.09
C LEU A 549 8.58 9.18 14.16
N LEU A 550 9.07 8.99 15.38
CA LEU A 550 8.27 8.45 16.47
C LEU A 550 7.06 9.34 16.77
N LEU A 551 7.27 10.66 16.82
CA LEU A 551 6.20 11.62 17.07
C LEU A 551 5.16 11.66 15.94
N ASP A 552 5.60 11.54 14.69
CA ASP A 552 4.70 11.44 13.54
C ASP A 552 3.81 10.20 13.65
N VAL A 553 4.41 9.03 13.88
CA VAL A 553 3.71 7.74 13.99
C VAL A 553 2.71 7.75 15.16
N VAL A 554 3.16 8.18 16.35
CA VAL A 554 2.33 8.15 17.57
C VAL A 554 1.15 9.12 17.48
N SER A 555 1.32 10.27 16.84
CA SER A 555 0.24 11.24 16.62
C SER A 555 -0.90 10.71 15.73
N LYS A 556 -0.65 9.61 14.99
CA LYS A 556 -1.57 9.01 14.01
C LYS A 556 -2.03 7.61 14.41
N ASN A 557 -1.96 7.30 15.72
CA ASN A 557 -2.38 6.05 16.34
C ASN A 557 -1.44 4.86 16.08
N GLY A 558 -0.24 5.11 15.57
CA GLY A 558 0.73 4.06 15.25
C GLY A 558 1.68 3.73 16.40
N ASN A 559 2.29 2.55 16.28
CA ASN A 559 3.54 2.18 16.94
C ASN A 559 4.68 2.17 15.91
N LEU A 560 5.88 2.52 16.37
CA LEU A 560 7.10 2.46 15.58
C LEU A 560 7.93 1.22 15.98
N LEU A 561 8.18 0.35 15.01
CA LEU A 561 9.05 -0.82 15.17
C LEU A 561 10.38 -0.59 14.44
N LEU A 562 11.41 -0.19 15.20
CA LEU A 562 12.72 0.14 14.64
C LEU A 562 13.55 -1.11 14.36
N GLY A 563 13.96 -1.30 13.11
CA GLY A 563 14.88 -2.36 12.69
C GLY A 563 16.32 -2.03 13.08
N VAL A 564 16.90 -2.82 13.97
CA VAL A 564 18.35 -2.82 14.25
C VAL A 564 19.03 -3.97 13.52
N SER A 565 20.28 -3.74 13.14
CA SER A 565 21.01 -4.61 12.22
C SER A 565 22.31 -5.11 12.85
N PRO A 566 22.27 -6.10 13.76
CA PRO A 566 23.48 -6.65 14.35
C PRO A 566 24.44 -7.20 13.30
N ASP A 567 25.73 -6.91 13.46
CA ASP A 567 26.80 -7.37 12.57
C ASP A 567 26.98 -8.89 12.59
N ASP A 568 27.97 -9.38 11.87
CA ASP A 568 28.29 -10.82 11.82
C ASP A 568 28.54 -11.43 13.22
N ARG A 569 28.92 -10.63 14.22
CA ARG A 569 29.18 -11.02 15.62
C ARG A 569 28.04 -10.70 16.59
N GLY A 570 26.91 -10.20 16.09
CA GLY A 570 25.78 -9.82 16.91
C GLY A 570 25.97 -8.49 17.63
N ARG A 571 26.91 -7.64 17.22
CA ARG A 571 27.06 -6.28 17.77
C ARG A 571 26.22 -5.33 16.95
N ILE A 572 25.42 -4.50 17.61
CA ILE A 572 24.70 -3.43 16.92
C ILE A 572 25.74 -2.35 16.53
N PRO A 573 25.79 -1.87 15.28
CA PRO A 573 26.79 -0.89 14.84
C PRO A 573 26.80 0.37 15.71
N GLN A 574 27.98 0.93 16.01
CA GLN A 574 28.07 2.08 16.95
C GLN A 574 27.24 3.28 16.50
N ILE A 575 27.03 3.43 15.20
CA ILE A 575 26.20 4.51 14.66
C ILE A 575 24.71 4.33 14.98
N GLN A 576 24.18 3.11 14.87
CA GLN A 576 22.82 2.80 15.29
C GLN A 576 22.68 2.93 16.81
N GLN A 577 23.69 2.48 17.59
CA GLN A 577 23.70 2.68 19.04
C GLN A 577 23.62 4.16 19.41
N ARG A 578 24.38 5.04 18.75
CA ARG A 578 24.35 6.48 19.01
C ARG A 578 22.97 7.06 18.78
N SER A 579 22.35 6.78 17.62
CA SER A 579 21.01 7.27 17.31
C SER A 579 19.96 6.79 18.33
N LEU A 580 20.05 5.53 18.76
CA LEU A 580 19.18 4.97 19.79
C LEU A 580 19.39 5.61 21.17
N MET A 581 20.63 5.91 21.55
CA MET A 581 20.93 6.59 22.81
C MET A 581 20.47 8.05 22.82
N GLU A 582 20.57 8.75 21.69
CA GLU A 582 20.02 10.10 21.51
C GLU A 582 18.50 10.10 21.64
N LEU A 583 17.81 9.15 20.99
CA LEU A 583 16.37 8.93 21.12
C LEU A 583 15.99 8.65 22.59
N GLY A 584 16.69 7.72 23.24
CA GLY A 584 16.47 7.35 24.63
C GLY A 584 16.65 8.51 25.61
N SER A 585 17.69 9.33 25.40
CA SER A 585 17.94 10.53 26.20
C SER A 585 16.80 11.54 26.09
N TRP A 586 16.22 11.71 24.89
CA TRP A 586 15.06 12.58 24.70
C TRP A 586 13.79 11.98 25.35
N LEU A 587 13.57 10.67 25.22
CA LEU A 587 12.44 9.96 25.83
C LEU A 587 12.48 9.92 27.35
N ALA A 588 13.67 9.94 27.97
CA ALA A 588 13.81 10.02 29.42
C ALA A 588 13.17 11.29 30.01
N VAL A 589 13.13 12.37 29.23
CA VAL A 589 12.51 13.65 29.62
C VAL A 589 11.06 13.75 29.12
N HIS A 590 10.81 13.35 27.87
CA HIS A 590 9.53 13.61 27.20
C HIS A 590 8.60 12.39 27.08
N GLY A 591 9.00 11.24 27.64
CA GLY A 591 8.32 9.96 27.45
C GLY A 591 6.86 9.95 27.90
N GLU A 592 6.46 10.80 28.86
CA GLU A 592 5.05 10.90 29.26
C GLU A 592 4.13 11.41 28.13
N ALA A 593 4.68 12.18 27.20
CA ALA A 593 4.01 12.71 26.01
C ALA A 593 4.00 11.71 24.84
N VAL A 594 4.56 10.52 25.02
CA VAL A 594 4.61 9.45 24.03
C VAL A 594 3.89 8.20 24.54
N TYR A 595 4.34 7.65 25.68
CA TYR A 595 3.81 6.38 26.19
C TYR A 595 2.42 6.54 26.80
N GLY A 596 1.52 5.64 26.41
CA GLY A 596 0.12 5.66 26.85
C GLY A 596 -0.70 6.82 26.32
N THR A 597 -0.23 7.55 25.31
CA THR A 597 -1.00 8.62 24.67
C THR A 597 -1.90 8.07 23.56
N ARG A 598 -2.85 8.90 23.12
CA ARG A 598 -3.68 8.70 21.94
C ARG A 598 -3.53 9.91 21.00
N PRO A 599 -3.87 9.79 19.72
CA PRO A 599 -4.00 10.94 18.83
C PRO A 599 -4.90 12.00 19.45
N TRP A 600 -4.58 13.28 19.22
CA TRP A 600 -5.58 14.32 19.33
C TRP A 600 -6.52 14.28 18.11
N THR A 601 -7.58 15.08 18.08
CA THR A 601 -8.51 15.13 16.94
C THR A 601 -7.84 15.62 15.65
N THR A 602 -6.76 16.38 15.77
CA THR A 602 -5.92 16.82 14.65
C THR A 602 -4.55 16.15 14.77
N PRO A 603 -4.09 15.37 13.77
CA PRO A 603 -2.81 14.64 13.87
C PRO A 603 -1.59 15.58 13.77
N GLU A 604 -1.68 16.58 12.90
CA GLU A 604 -0.57 17.46 12.57
C GLU A 604 -0.98 18.90 12.30
N SER A 605 -0.03 19.81 12.47
CA SER A 605 -0.12 21.21 12.10
C SER A 605 1.30 21.71 11.76
N THR A 606 1.43 23.01 11.51
CA THR A 606 2.70 23.71 11.38
C THR A 606 2.72 24.98 12.21
N THR A 607 3.91 25.44 12.56
CA THR A 607 4.05 26.84 12.98
C THR A 607 3.92 27.77 11.76
N GLN A 608 3.70 29.06 12.00
CA GLN A 608 3.69 30.07 10.94
C GLN A 608 4.98 30.10 10.11
N ASP A 609 6.10 29.66 10.69
CA ASP A 609 7.43 29.61 10.08
C ASP A 609 7.69 28.26 9.40
N GLY A 610 6.70 27.38 9.32
CA GLY A 610 6.76 26.09 8.63
C GLY A 610 7.32 24.94 9.46
N LEU A 611 7.56 25.11 10.76
CA LEU A 611 8.03 24.02 11.62
C LEU A 611 6.91 22.99 11.81
N PRO A 612 7.15 21.68 11.56
CA PRO A 612 6.12 20.67 11.76
C PRO A 612 5.71 20.55 13.24
N VAL A 613 4.41 20.37 13.46
CA VAL A 613 3.80 20.17 14.79
C VAL A 613 3.03 18.86 14.80
N ARG A 614 3.14 18.11 15.89
CA ARG A 614 2.36 16.90 16.16
C ARG A 614 1.63 17.01 17.48
N PHE A 615 0.55 16.25 17.63
CA PHE A 615 -0.28 16.28 18.83
C PHE A 615 -0.53 14.89 19.38
N THR A 616 -0.52 14.77 20.70
CA THR A 616 -0.92 13.57 21.41
C THR A 616 -1.66 13.94 22.68
N VAL A 617 -2.59 13.12 23.15
CA VAL A 617 -3.39 13.36 24.34
C VAL A 617 -3.22 12.22 25.33
N LYS A 618 -3.19 12.56 26.63
CA LYS A 618 -3.30 11.61 27.73
C LYS A 618 -4.17 12.20 28.82
N ALA A 619 -5.24 11.50 29.17
CA ALA A 619 -6.26 12.00 30.09
C ALA A 619 -6.73 13.42 29.71
N HIS A 620 -6.54 14.41 30.59
CA HIS A 620 -6.94 15.80 30.37
C HIS A 620 -5.77 16.70 29.93
N THR A 621 -4.72 16.12 29.36
CA THR A 621 -3.53 16.86 28.92
C THR A 621 -3.30 16.65 27.42
N LEU A 622 -3.22 17.76 26.69
CA LEU A 622 -2.73 17.79 25.31
C LEU A 622 -1.23 18.05 25.34
N TYR A 623 -0.48 17.28 24.57
CA TYR A 623 0.92 17.53 24.31
C TYR A 623 1.10 18.06 22.90
N VAL A 624 1.76 19.20 22.78
CA VAL A 624 2.10 19.86 21.52
C VAL A 624 3.58 19.64 21.26
N HIS A 625 3.90 18.93 20.19
CA HIS A 625 5.26 18.56 19.82
C HIS A 625 5.75 19.45 18.69
N LEU A 626 6.73 20.31 18.95
CA LEU A 626 7.37 21.18 17.96
C LEU A 626 8.63 20.48 17.43
N LEU A 627 8.58 19.98 16.19
CA LEU A 627 9.60 19.08 15.61
C LEU A 627 10.81 19.85 15.07
N GLY A 628 11.55 20.50 15.96
CA GLY A 628 12.84 21.12 15.65
C GLY A 628 13.18 22.28 16.59
N PRO A 629 14.33 22.95 16.34
CA PRO A 629 14.80 24.02 17.20
C PRO A 629 13.85 25.22 17.13
N VAL A 630 13.23 25.55 18.26
CA VAL A 630 12.28 26.67 18.34
C VAL A 630 12.40 27.44 19.66
N ALA A 631 12.42 28.76 19.55
CA ALA A 631 12.49 29.72 20.65
C ALA A 631 11.88 31.06 20.23
N GLY A 632 11.58 31.91 21.22
CA GLY A 632 10.94 33.20 20.99
C GLY A 632 9.46 33.09 20.67
N GLU A 633 8.92 34.09 19.99
CA GLU A 633 7.52 34.12 19.58
C GLU A 633 7.30 33.25 18.34
N THR A 634 6.33 32.33 18.39
CA THR A 634 5.87 31.57 17.22
C THR A 634 4.36 31.34 17.31
N VAL A 635 3.74 30.94 16.19
CA VAL A 635 2.29 30.68 16.14
C VAL A 635 2.04 29.27 15.67
N VAL A 636 1.37 28.45 16.48
CA VAL A 636 0.89 27.13 16.05
C VAL A 636 -0.43 27.30 15.32
N THR A 637 -0.45 26.96 14.03
CA THR A 637 -1.62 27.20 13.18
C THR A 637 -2.77 26.26 13.53
N GLY A 638 -4.01 26.76 13.47
CA GLY A 638 -5.22 25.98 13.75
C GLY A 638 -5.45 25.56 15.21
N LEU A 639 -4.45 25.73 16.10
CA LEU A 639 -4.62 25.51 17.53
C LEU A 639 -5.23 26.76 18.18
N HIS A 640 -6.37 26.63 18.85
CA HIS A 640 -6.98 27.69 19.64
C HIS A 640 -7.18 27.22 21.07
N LEU A 641 -6.58 27.92 22.04
CA LEU A 641 -6.63 27.52 23.45
C LEU A 641 -7.74 28.28 24.20
N PRO A 642 -8.58 27.61 25.01
CA PRO A 642 -9.54 28.29 25.87
C PRO A 642 -8.89 29.30 26.82
N GLN A 643 -9.66 30.31 27.25
CA GLN A 643 -9.17 31.26 28.24
C GLN A 643 -8.85 30.54 29.56
N GLY A 644 -7.68 30.84 30.15
CA GLY A 644 -7.23 30.21 31.39
C GLY A 644 -6.52 28.85 31.19
N THR A 645 -6.26 28.44 29.95
CA THR A 645 -5.43 27.26 29.67
C THR A 645 -4.02 27.45 30.20
N GLU A 646 -3.54 26.47 30.96
CA GLU A 646 -2.15 26.39 31.40
C GLU A 646 -1.31 25.73 30.29
N VAL A 647 -0.22 26.39 29.91
CA VAL A 647 0.77 25.84 28.98
C VAL A 647 2.13 25.85 29.65
N LEU A 648 2.74 24.68 29.80
CA LEU A 648 4.06 24.51 30.40
C LEU A 648 5.01 23.86 29.40
N ASP A 649 6.27 24.28 29.40
CA ASP A 649 7.35 23.54 28.76
C ASP A 649 7.58 22.22 29.53
N LEU A 650 7.49 21.08 28.86
CA LEU A 650 7.50 19.78 29.52
C LEU A 650 8.85 19.48 30.19
N ALA A 651 9.96 19.89 29.56
CA ALA A 651 11.30 19.60 30.06
C ALA A 651 11.67 20.46 31.28
N THR A 652 11.25 21.73 31.28
CA THR A 652 11.67 22.70 32.30
C THR A 652 10.59 23.04 33.33
N GLY A 653 9.32 22.74 33.05
CA GLY A 653 8.18 23.18 33.84
C GLY A 653 7.88 24.68 33.73
N THR A 654 8.56 25.39 32.82
CA THR A 654 8.42 26.84 32.66
C THR A 654 7.07 27.19 32.05
N PRO A 655 6.28 28.11 32.63
CA PRO A 655 5.05 28.60 31.99
C PRO A 655 5.32 29.30 30.67
N ILE A 656 4.52 28.97 29.65
CA ILE A 656 4.56 29.57 28.32
C ILE A 656 3.44 30.59 28.22
N ALA A 657 3.80 31.85 27.96
CA ALA A 657 2.79 32.88 27.72
C ALA A 657 2.13 32.64 26.36
N THR A 658 0.79 32.60 26.34
CA THR A 658 0.00 32.32 25.14
C THR A 658 -1.05 33.39 24.88
N SER A 659 -1.35 33.65 23.61
CA SER A 659 -2.52 34.42 23.21
C SER A 659 -3.12 33.86 21.92
N ASN A 660 -4.44 33.92 21.75
CA ASN A 660 -5.07 33.48 20.50
C ASN A 660 -4.97 34.58 19.45
N GLY A 661 -4.29 34.27 18.34
CA GLY A 661 -4.28 35.07 17.13
C GLY A 661 -5.31 34.58 16.11
N ARG A 662 -5.41 35.29 14.97
CA ARG A 662 -6.35 34.95 13.90
C ARG A 662 -6.08 33.60 13.23
N LYS A 663 -4.80 33.19 13.18
CA LYS A 663 -4.36 31.95 12.50
C LYS A 663 -4.15 30.76 13.46
N GLY A 664 -4.21 30.99 14.76
CA GLY A 664 -3.90 30.00 15.79
C GLY A 664 -3.30 30.63 17.04
N THR A 665 -2.70 29.82 17.90
CA THR A 665 -2.18 30.24 19.20
C THR A 665 -0.75 30.75 19.08
N VAL A 666 -0.54 32.00 19.51
CA VAL A 666 0.79 32.61 19.69
C VAL A 666 1.40 32.05 20.97
N LEU A 667 2.62 31.54 20.89
CA LEU A 667 3.41 31.00 21.98
C LEU A 667 4.67 31.83 22.14
N ASN A 668 4.98 32.30 23.35
CA ASN A 668 6.26 32.91 23.68
C ASN A 668 7.13 31.87 24.40
N LEU A 669 8.11 31.33 23.69
CA LEU A 669 8.94 30.20 24.09
C LEU A 669 10.28 30.70 24.65
N PRO A 670 10.43 30.89 25.97
CA PRO A 670 11.66 31.41 26.55
C PRO A 670 12.81 30.40 26.45
N GLY A 671 14.04 30.92 26.56
CA GLY A 671 15.26 30.12 26.59
C GLY A 671 15.84 29.80 25.21
N ALA A 672 16.83 28.90 25.21
CA ALA A 672 17.46 28.43 23.98
C ALA A 672 16.51 27.52 23.18
N ALA A 673 16.74 27.43 21.88
CA ALA A 673 16.02 26.50 21.03
C ALA A 673 16.26 25.07 21.50
N ALA A 674 15.18 24.36 21.84
CA ALA A 674 15.25 22.97 22.27
C ALA A 674 15.19 22.03 21.07
N ALA A 675 16.07 21.03 21.03
CA ALA A 675 16.16 19.99 20.02
C ALA A 675 16.26 18.63 20.72
N PRO A 676 15.91 17.50 20.06
CA PRO A 676 15.37 17.38 18.70
C PRO A 676 13.92 17.85 18.52
N ALA A 677 13.13 17.88 19.59
CA ALA A 677 11.77 18.43 19.60
C ALA A 677 11.47 19.05 20.96
N ARG A 678 10.76 20.20 20.95
CA ARG A 678 10.27 20.87 22.17
C ARG A 678 8.83 20.43 22.41
N VAL A 679 8.52 19.97 23.62
CA VAL A 679 7.17 19.49 23.96
C VAL A 679 6.53 20.43 24.98
N LEU A 680 5.29 20.82 24.70
CA LEU A 680 4.48 21.63 25.60
C LEU A 680 3.35 20.79 26.17
N ARG A 681 3.09 20.97 27.46
CA ARG A 681 1.97 20.40 28.18
C ARG A 681 0.85 21.44 28.27
N VAL A 682 -0.33 21.09 27.78
CA VAL A 682 -1.50 21.99 27.69
C VAL A 682 -2.67 21.39 28.48
N ASN A 683 -3.26 22.16 29.38
CA ASN A 683 -4.38 21.74 30.23
C ASN A 683 -5.38 22.90 30.49
N PRO A 684 -6.69 22.72 30.28
CA PRO A 684 -7.36 21.52 29.75
C PRO A 684 -7.08 21.27 28.27
N VAL A 685 -7.43 20.07 27.80
CA VAL A 685 -7.44 19.75 26.36
C VAL A 685 -8.45 20.69 25.68
N PRO A 686 -8.05 21.44 24.62
CA PRO A 686 -8.98 22.28 23.88
C PRO A 686 -10.05 21.42 23.19
N GLU A 687 -11.29 21.92 23.15
CA GLU A 687 -12.37 21.29 22.39
C GLU A 687 -12.02 21.28 20.89
N ALA A 688 -12.38 20.20 20.20
CA ALA A 688 -12.22 20.12 18.76
C ALA A 688 -13.17 21.12 18.09
N GLY A 689 -12.61 22.06 17.32
CA GLY A 689 -13.34 23.10 16.60
C GLY A 689 -13.93 22.63 15.27
#